data_AF-A0A6N4RFB3-F1
#
_entry.id   AF-A0A6N4RFB3-F1
#
_cell.length_a   1.000
_cell.length_b   1.000
_cell.length_c   1.000
_cell.angle_alpha   90.00
_cell.angle_beta   90.00
_cell.angle_gamma   90.00
#
_symmetry.space_group_name_H-M   'P 1'
#
loop_
_entity.id
_entity.type
_entity.pdbx_description
1 polymer ?
#
loop_
_entity_poly.entity_id
_entity_poly.type
_entity_poly.pdbx_seq_one_letter_code
_entity_poly.pdbx_strand_id
1 'polypeptide(L)'
;MSTSLRHAISSFTEQLQHRQQERRTQRIATTRAEQEDANTMAPIPLSPDVRAFFNHVAHSVQLDRQRYNLAVSLSTGEAAIPTPDSTPLPAEASPLGLPETAEHMEASALALASVSPGPHLHALWDEWSRYEHILPGAEDSLANGRNPCSSLLLTELNKLTQDTSAKPAMAVSLIGKIKQSVQAFLDGRTNDTVTLLKNALHTDPHNHSILMSLSQISYWLATKGVQNVLPEARDYAQRSTIYSEKQTPAQMAFYQYTAIVTESAFGHERTLEWLRDSGLLDTDHFSDSTGGLLAERGIYLRAWYLLSLIPVELWQETDFRRLRNLVTKVIGGATVYLMWFRTPLLTAASMGKDVPELEDIERLVHSAYRLHTSHSAAFHQISPQVGDKPWLLRVRFLSTVKSVISIPQFDQAALHFALDGQSWDENVTPDPELRAMTGLRELTYWRLWCLVLTPFKDIRQPYLLPAEETASDLSLLASCEELLTTLANTERNLIKAHLWDDLKPWLVRWQLDHLLAASTGSNKPRTRFAPSLPPYTSLYRVWQDPPISSLLPSEIIAENARRGAFASFFEITAALEGANRLINDPVHGLLASQKRALAAANRYNPKKFKTVAQEFGSSGSGGILLLLMPVGILGLIAAVITFSANWGQALGLILALAGVAGVVAINLKK
;
A
#
# COMPACT_ATOMS: atom_id res chain seq x y z
N MET A 1 -33.97 34.17 -18.83
CA MET A 1 -32.87 34.19 -17.84
C MET A 1 -33.10 33.04 -16.86
N SER A 2 -32.15 32.12 -16.66
CA SER A 2 -32.35 30.92 -15.81
C SER A 2 -32.20 31.22 -14.32
N THR A 3 -33.23 31.79 -13.70
CA THR A 3 -33.33 31.97 -12.24
C THR A 3 -33.21 30.65 -11.48
N SER A 4 -33.71 29.56 -12.08
CA SER A 4 -33.68 28.21 -11.54
C SER A 4 -32.26 27.65 -11.33
N LEU A 5 -31.35 27.77 -12.30
CA LEU A 5 -29.97 27.26 -12.18
C LEU A 5 -29.17 28.03 -11.11
N ARG A 6 -29.32 29.36 -11.05
CA ARG A 6 -28.66 30.17 -10.00
C ARG A 6 -29.14 29.80 -8.59
N HIS A 7 -30.44 29.61 -8.42
CA HIS A 7 -31.00 29.20 -7.14
C HIS A 7 -30.48 27.82 -6.71
N ALA A 8 -30.44 26.86 -7.64
CA ALA A 8 -29.92 25.52 -7.36
C ALA A 8 -28.44 25.52 -6.95
N ILE A 9 -27.60 26.31 -7.63
CA ILE A 9 -26.17 26.46 -7.28
C ILE A 9 -26.01 27.09 -5.88
N SER A 10 -26.80 28.12 -5.55
CA SER A 10 -26.77 28.77 -4.23
C SER A 10 -27.13 27.78 -3.12
N SER A 11 -28.22 27.04 -3.30
CA SER A 11 -28.67 26.03 -2.33
C SER A 11 -27.62 24.95 -2.09
N PHE A 12 -26.97 24.45 -3.15
CA PHE A 12 -25.89 23.48 -3.01
C PHE A 12 -24.67 24.05 -2.30
N THR A 13 -24.35 25.33 -2.52
CA THR A 13 -23.24 26.01 -1.83
C THR A 13 -23.49 26.14 -0.33
N GLU A 14 -24.72 26.45 0.06
CA GLU A 14 -25.14 26.49 1.47
C GLU A 14 -25.04 25.10 2.13
N GLN A 15 -25.52 24.05 1.45
CA GLN A 15 -25.39 22.66 1.92
C GLN A 15 -23.92 22.27 2.13
N LEU A 16 -23.03 22.66 1.21
CA LEU A 16 -21.60 22.40 1.30
C LEU A 16 -20.95 23.10 2.49
N GLN A 17 -21.30 24.37 2.74
CA GLN A 17 -20.80 25.12 3.90
C GLN A 17 -21.26 24.49 5.22
N HIS A 18 -22.54 24.11 5.32
CA HIS A 18 -23.09 23.42 6.49
C HIS A 18 -22.33 22.12 6.77
N ARG A 19 -22.11 21.29 5.75
CA ARG A 19 -21.33 20.04 5.87
C ARG A 19 -19.89 20.27 6.32
N GLN A 20 -19.23 21.33 5.85
CA GLN A 20 -17.89 21.66 6.31
C GLN A 20 -17.86 22.06 7.78
N GLN A 21 -18.89 22.75 8.26
CA GLN A 21 -19.01 23.11 9.66
C GLN A 21 -19.24 21.88 10.53
N GLU A 22 -20.15 20.99 10.15
CA GLU A 22 -20.39 19.69 10.82
C GLU A 22 -19.09 18.86 10.94
N ARG A 23 -18.26 18.86 9.90
CA ARG A 23 -16.99 18.13 9.91
C ARG A 23 -15.99 18.69 10.89
N ARG A 24 -15.89 20.01 10.97
CA ARG A 24 -15.00 20.66 11.94
C ARG A 24 -15.43 20.28 13.36
N THR A 25 -16.72 20.26 13.64
CA THR A 25 -17.23 19.86 14.97
C THR A 25 -17.04 18.37 15.24
N GLN A 26 -17.28 17.50 14.26
CA GLN A 26 -17.04 16.05 14.38
C GLN A 26 -15.56 15.74 14.62
N ARG A 27 -14.63 16.36 13.88
CA ARG A 27 -13.18 16.15 14.10
C ARG A 27 -12.73 16.55 15.50
N ILE A 28 -13.27 17.65 16.03
CA ILE A 28 -12.96 18.08 17.39
C ILE A 28 -13.50 17.07 18.41
N ALA A 29 -14.70 16.54 18.18
CA ALA A 29 -15.31 15.51 19.04
C ALA A 29 -14.56 14.18 19.00
N THR A 30 -14.17 13.70 17.80
CA THR A 30 -13.40 12.45 17.66
C THR A 30 -12.01 12.57 18.26
N THR A 31 -11.34 13.72 18.09
CA THR A 31 -10.02 13.94 18.71
C THR A 31 -10.09 13.90 20.25
N ARG A 32 -11.21 14.35 20.84
CA ARG A 32 -11.46 14.24 22.29
C ARG A 32 -11.79 12.81 22.70
N ALA A 33 -12.64 12.11 21.97
CA ALA A 33 -12.97 10.71 22.24
C ALA A 33 -11.72 9.80 22.11
N GLU A 34 -10.84 10.04 21.14
CA GLU A 34 -9.56 9.33 21.01
C GLU A 34 -8.63 9.49 22.22
N GLN A 35 -8.80 10.57 23.01
CA GLN A 35 -8.07 10.80 24.26
C GLN A 35 -8.73 10.11 25.46
N GLU A 36 -10.03 9.81 25.39
CA GLU A 36 -10.82 9.23 26.48
C GLU A 36 -10.93 7.70 26.38
N ASP A 37 -10.90 7.11 25.19
CA ASP A 37 -11.16 5.68 24.93
C ASP A 37 -9.91 4.76 24.96
N ALA A 38 -8.91 5.09 25.78
CA ALA A 38 -7.66 4.32 25.86
C ALA A 38 -7.78 2.95 26.58
N ASN A 39 -8.96 2.62 27.13
CA ASN A 39 -9.08 1.59 28.16
C ASN A 39 -9.91 0.34 27.79
N THR A 40 -10.42 0.21 26.56
CA THR A 40 -11.12 -1.01 26.12
C THR A 40 -10.31 -1.78 25.07
N MET A 41 -9.59 -2.80 25.54
CA MET A 41 -8.83 -3.73 24.70
C MET A 41 -9.73 -4.90 24.25
N ALA A 42 -10.48 -4.70 23.17
CA ALA A 42 -11.28 -5.75 22.55
C ALA A 42 -10.39 -6.78 21.82
N PRO A 43 -10.74 -8.08 21.80
CA PRO A 43 -9.95 -9.08 21.09
C PRO A 43 -9.84 -8.75 19.60
N ILE A 44 -8.61 -8.82 19.08
CA ILE A 44 -8.31 -8.59 17.66
C ILE A 44 -8.49 -9.92 16.92
N PRO A 45 -9.47 -10.03 15.99
CA PRO A 45 -9.69 -11.25 15.23
C PRO A 45 -8.53 -11.50 14.26
N LEU A 46 -8.17 -12.77 14.11
CA LEU A 46 -7.15 -13.22 13.17
C LEU A 46 -7.81 -13.91 11.97
N SER A 47 -7.33 -13.60 10.78
CA SER A 47 -7.77 -14.20 9.52
C SER A 47 -7.45 -15.71 9.51
N PRO A 48 -8.33 -16.57 8.96
CA PRO A 48 -8.08 -18.02 8.90
C PRO A 48 -6.83 -18.39 8.09
N ASP A 49 -6.55 -17.66 7.01
CA ASP A 49 -5.40 -17.86 6.12
C ASP A 49 -4.08 -17.44 6.79
N VAL A 50 -4.07 -16.33 7.53
CA VAL A 50 -2.93 -15.92 8.37
C VAL A 50 -2.66 -16.99 9.43
N ARG A 51 -3.70 -17.45 10.14
CA ARG A 51 -3.56 -18.53 11.12
C ARG A 51 -3.00 -19.80 10.49
N ALA A 52 -3.50 -20.20 9.32
CA ALA A 52 -2.98 -21.34 8.58
C ALA A 52 -1.50 -21.16 8.25
N PHE A 53 -1.10 -20.01 7.71
CA PHE A 53 0.30 -19.71 7.39
C PHE A 53 1.22 -19.84 8.61
N PHE A 54 0.90 -19.17 9.71
CA PHE A 54 1.74 -19.20 10.91
C PHE A 54 1.74 -20.56 11.61
N ASN A 55 0.65 -21.33 11.52
CA ASN A 55 0.61 -22.72 11.97
C ASN A 55 1.49 -23.62 11.09
N HIS A 56 1.52 -23.36 9.78
CA HIS A 56 2.41 -24.06 8.84
C HIS A 56 3.89 -23.79 9.14
N VAL A 57 4.23 -22.52 9.41
CA VAL A 57 5.58 -22.13 9.88
C VAL A 57 5.92 -22.83 11.20
N ALA A 58 5.00 -22.80 12.17
CA ALA A 58 5.16 -23.46 13.46
C ALA A 58 5.41 -24.96 13.29
N HIS A 59 4.64 -25.63 12.43
CA HIS A 59 4.82 -27.04 12.12
C HIS A 59 6.20 -27.33 11.52
N SER A 60 6.65 -26.52 10.56
CA SER A 60 7.99 -26.66 9.96
C SER A 60 9.11 -26.56 11.01
N VAL A 61 9.01 -25.62 11.96
CA VAL A 61 10.00 -25.51 13.05
C VAL A 61 9.89 -26.65 14.06
N GLN A 62 8.69 -27.12 14.35
CA GLN A 62 8.49 -28.30 15.20
C GLN A 62 9.13 -29.54 14.56
N LEU A 63 8.99 -29.72 13.25
CA LEU A 63 9.72 -30.77 12.53
C LEU A 63 11.23 -30.59 12.65
N ASP A 64 11.76 -29.37 12.49
CA ASP A 64 13.19 -29.08 12.70
C ASP A 64 13.66 -29.51 14.10
N ARG A 65 12.86 -29.23 15.14
CA ARG A 65 13.16 -29.61 16.54
C ARG A 65 13.03 -31.11 16.79
N GLN A 66 12.05 -31.76 16.18
CA GLN A 66 11.76 -33.20 16.36
C GLN A 66 12.73 -34.11 15.59
N ARG A 67 13.51 -33.59 14.63
CA ARG A 67 14.51 -34.35 13.85
C ARG A 67 15.42 -35.23 14.73
N TYR A 68 15.78 -34.78 15.93
CA TYR A 68 16.66 -35.55 16.82
C TYR A 68 15.94 -36.39 17.88
N ASN A 69 14.67 -36.07 18.17
CA ASN A 69 13.86 -36.78 19.17
C ASN A 69 13.27 -38.08 18.60
N LEU A 70 12.93 -38.13 17.31
CA LEU A 70 12.44 -39.34 16.63
C LEU A 70 13.50 -40.46 16.48
N ALA A 71 14.79 -40.12 16.55
CA ALA A 71 15.86 -41.12 16.54
C ALA A 71 15.86 -42.03 17.79
N VAL A 72 15.24 -41.57 18.89
CA VAL A 72 15.07 -42.32 20.13
C VAL A 72 13.97 -43.38 20.01
N SER A 73 12.87 -43.10 19.31
CA SER A 73 11.74 -44.04 19.18
C SER A 73 11.96 -45.15 18.15
N LEU A 74 12.78 -44.90 17.11
CA LEU A 74 13.10 -45.92 16.11
C LEU A 74 14.19 -46.91 16.57
N SER A 75 15.01 -46.54 17.56
CA SER A 75 16.11 -47.37 18.06
C SER A 75 15.73 -48.29 19.23
N THR A 76 14.58 -48.06 19.87
CA THR A 76 14.03 -48.96 20.89
C THR A 76 13.38 -50.23 20.33
N GLY A 77 13.32 -50.36 19.00
CA GLY A 77 12.92 -51.60 18.31
C GLY A 77 14.00 -52.70 18.28
N GLU A 78 15.26 -52.38 18.62
CA GLU A 78 16.30 -53.37 18.87
C GLU A 78 16.61 -53.43 20.37
N ALA A 79 16.56 -54.64 20.92
CA ALA A 79 16.62 -54.92 22.35
C ALA A 79 17.76 -54.18 23.08
N ALA A 80 17.41 -53.12 23.81
CA ALA A 80 18.30 -52.48 24.75
C ALA A 80 18.55 -53.41 25.95
N ILE A 81 19.79 -53.88 26.09
CA ILE A 81 20.29 -54.44 27.35
C ILE A 81 20.39 -53.26 28.32
N PRO A 82 19.72 -53.28 29.49
CA PRO A 82 19.70 -52.15 30.41
C PRO A 82 21.07 -52.01 31.08
N THR A 83 21.74 -50.88 30.87
CA THR A 83 22.82 -50.41 31.76
C THR A 83 22.20 -49.69 32.96
N PRO A 84 22.67 -49.92 34.22
CA PRO A 84 21.90 -49.56 35.41
C PRO A 84 21.87 -48.06 35.80
N ASP A 85 22.52 -47.16 35.05
CA ASP A 85 22.73 -45.77 35.48
C ASP A 85 22.15 -44.70 34.55
N SER A 86 21.25 -45.06 33.62
CA SER A 86 20.56 -44.04 32.80
C SER A 86 19.38 -43.46 33.58
N THR A 87 19.56 -42.27 34.16
CA THR A 87 18.44 -41.42 34.58
C THR A 87 17.57 -41.14 33.35
N PRO A 88 16.26 -41.45 33.38
CA PRO A 88 15.38 -41.10 32.27
C PRO A 88 15.36 -39.58 32.10
N LEU A 89 15.32 -39.12 30.85
CA LEU A 89 15.02 -37.73 30.51
C LEU A 89 13.79 -37.29 31.33
N PRO A 90 13.79 -36.11 31.96
CA PRO A 90 12.61 -35.62 32.65
C PRO A 90 11.49 -35.53 31.61
N ALA A 91 10.41 -36.28 31.84
CA ALA A 91 9.17 -36.08 31.12
C ALA A 91 8.66 -34.69 31.50
N GLU A 92 8.94 -33.69 30.65
CA GLU A 92 8.28 -32.40 30.80
C GLU A 92 6.78 -32.61 30.53
N ALA A 93 5.99 -32.25 31.53
CA ALA A 93 4.55 -32.18 31.41
C ALA A 93 4.19 -31.25 30.25
N SER A 94 3.43 -31.75 29.28
CA SER A 94 2.82 -30.96 28.21
C SER A 94 2.19 -29.70 28.81
N PRO A 95 2.65 -28.49 28.44
CA PRO A 95 1.91 -27.29 28.78
C PRO A 95 0.54 -27.36 28.10
N LEU A 96 -0.50 -27.26 28.92
CA LEU A 96 -1.93 -27.20 28.55
C LEU A 96 -2.13 -26.45 27.22
N GLY A 97 -2.60 -27.17 26.19
CA GLY A 97 -3.16 -26.57 24.97
C GLY A 97 -2.58 -26.99 23.61
N LEU A 98 -1.87 -28.11 23.48
CA LEU A 98 -1.50 -28.68 22.18
C LEU A 98 -2.04 -30.12 22.07
N PRO A 99 -2.61 -30.53 20.91
CA PRO A 99 -3.23 -31.84 20.78
C PRO A 99 -2.16 -32.92 20.82
N GLU A 100 -2.30 -33.83 21.78
CA GLU A 100 -1.50 -35.03 21.90
C GLU A 100 -1.79 -35.97 20.73
N THR A 101 -0.75 -36.62 20.22
CA THR A 101 -0.67 -37.70 19.21
C THR A 101 -0.48 -37.30 17.73
N ALA A 102 0.35 -38.12 17.05
CA ALA A 102 0.72 -38.02 15.64
C ALA A 102 -0.49 -38.05 14.67
N GLU A 103 -1.64 -38.61 15.09
CA GLU A 103 -2.88 -38.62 14.32
C GLU A 103 -3.53 -37.22 14.22
N HIS A 104 -3.30 -36.34 15.21
CA HIS A 104 -3.72 -34.92 15.12
C HIS A 104 -2.75 -34.04 14.33
N MET A 105 -1.48 -34.47 14.17
CA MET A 105 -0.51 -33.80 13.30
C MET A 105 -0.84 -34.01 11.82
N GLU A 106 -1.23 -35.22 11.40
CA GLU A 106 -1.68 -35.48 10.02
C GLU A 106 -3.02 -34.78 9.70
N ALA A 107 -3.95 -34.73 10.66
CA ALA A 107 -5.22 -34.02 10.49
C ALA A 107 -5.04 -32.49 10.39
N SER A 108 -4.10 -31.90 11.13
CA SER A 108 -3.74 -30.48 11.00
C SER A 108 -3.02 -30.20 9.66
N ALA A 109 -2.12 -31.08 9.22
CA ALA A 109 -1.44 -30.95 7.93
C ALA A 109 -2.42 -31.04 6.74
N LEU A 110 -3.38 -31.96 6.78
CA LEU A 110 -4.46 -32.09 5.78
C LEU A 110 -5.45 -30.91 5.81
N ALA A 111 -5.74 -30.34 6.99
CA ALA A 111 -6.54 -29.11 7.10
C ALA A 111 -5.79 -27.87 6.59
N LEU A 112 -4.48 -27.78 6.84
CA LEU A 112 -3.59 -26.71 6.36
C LEU A 112 -3.40 -26.74 4.84
N ALA A 113 -3.34 -27.93 4.24
CA ALA A 113 -3.25 -28.11 2.78
C ALA A 113 -4.52 -27.73 2.01
N SER A 114 -5.65 -27.50 2.70
CA SER A 114 -6.96 -27.22 2.08
C SER A 114 -7.31 -25.73 1.98
N VAL A 115 -6.54 -24.84 2.62
CA VAL A 115 -6.82 -23.40 2.62
C VAL A 115 -6.00 -22.73 1.52
N SER A 116 -6.66 -22.35 0.42
CA SER A 116 -6.04 -21.48 -0.58
C SER A 116 -5.65 -20.15 0.09
N PRO A 117 -4.39 -19.70 0.03
CA PRO A 117 -3.99 -18.44 0.61
C PRO A 117 -4.80 -17.30 0.00
N GLY A 118 -5.21 -16.34 0.83
CA GLY A 118 -5.83 -15.11 0.34
C GLY A 118 -4.89 -14.34 -0.59
N PRO A 119 -5.42 -13.41 -1.40
CA PRO A 119 -4.61 -12.67 -2.38
C PRO A 119 -3.51 -11.82 -1.72
N HIS A 120 -3.70 -11.43 -0.45
CA HIS A 120 -2.71 -10.69 0.35
C HIS A 120 -1.59 -11.56 0.94
N LEU A 121 -1.74 -12.89 0.94
CA LEU A 121 -0.76 -13.83 1.48
C LEU A 121 -0.06 -14.63 0.40
N HIS A 122 -0.58 -14.67 -0.83
CA HIS A 122 -0.08 -15.56 -1.87
C HIS A 122 1.42 -15.40 -2.14
N ALA A 123 1.92 -14.16 -2.25
CA ALA A 123 3.35 -13.93 -2.48
C ALA A 123 4.22 -14.42 -1.31
N LEU A 124 3.79 -14.13 -0.08
CA LEU A 124 4.44 -14.56 1.16
C LEU A 124 4.42 -16.10 1.29
N TRP A 125 3.32 -16.73 0.92
CA TRP A 125 3.15 -18.19 0.90
C TRP A 125 4.05 -18.85 -0.16
N ASP A 126 4.07 -18.32 -1.38
CA ASP A 126 4.94 -18.78 -2.46
C ASP A 126 6.41 -18.64 -2.07
N GLU A 127 6.78 -17.54 -1.42
CA GLU A 127 8.15 -17.34 -0.94
C GLU A 127 8.50 -18.34 0.17
N TRP A 128 7.62 -18.53 1.15
CA TRP A 128 7.83 -19.51 2.22
C TRP A 128 7.97 -20.93 1.68
N SER A 129 7.10 -21.35 0.76
CA SER A 129 7.12 -22.71 0.19
C SER A 129 8.46 -23.06 -0.49
N ARG A 130 9.20 -22.08 -1.02
CA ARG A 130 10.55 -22.29 -1.57
C ARG A 130 11.59 -22.66 -0.51
N TYR A 131 11.34 -22.29 0.74
CA TYR A 131 12.30 -22.39 1.85
C TYR A 131 11.75 -23.14 3.06
N GLU A 132 10.55 -23.72 2.94
CA GLU A 132 9.88 -24.48 3.99
C GLU A 132 10.78 -25.57 4.58
N HIS A 133 11.58 -26.20 3.72
CA HIS A 133 12.61 -27.14 4.13
C HIS A 133 13.98 -26.48 4.01
N ILE A 134 14.53 -26.04 5.15
CA ILE A 134 15.90 -25.51 5.19
C ILE A 134 16.91 -26.58 4.73
N LEU A 135 16.61 -27.86 5.00
CA LEU A 135 17.37 -29.01 4.51
C LEU A 135 16.54 -29.78 3.47
N PRO A 136 16.95 -29.81 2.18
CA PRO A 136 16.25 -30.54 1.14
C PRO A 136 16.15 -32.04 1.45
N GLY A 137 14.98 -32.65 1.24
CA GLY A 137 14.77 -34.10 1.46
C GLY A 137 14.64 -34.53 2.92
N ALA A 138 14.43 -33.60 3.86
CA ALA A 138 14.19 -33.93 5.27
C ALA A 138 12.92 -34.78 5.46
N GLU A 139 11.86 -34.52 4.68
CA GLU A 139 10.62 -35.31 4.70
C GLU A 139 10.83 -36.73 4.19
N ASP A 140 11.48 -36.89 3.03
CA ASP A 140 11.88 -38.20 2.51
C ASP A 140 12.82 -38.93 3.48
N SER A 141 13.64 -38.19 4.22
CA SER A 141 14.54 -38.78 5.21
C SER A 141 13.76 -39.31 6.42
N LEU A 142 12.80 -38.54 6.94
CA LEU A 142 11.91 -38.96 8.02
C LEU A 142 11.01 -40.14 7.59
N ALA A 143 10.45 -40.09 6.38
CA ALA A 143 9.58 -41.13 5.83
C ALA A 143 10.32 -42.44 5.52
N ASN A 144 11.59 -42.37 5.10
CA ASN A 144 12.42 -43.55 4.80
C ASN A 144 13.31 -43.98 5.98
N GLY A 145 13.13 -43.43 7.19
CA GLY A 145 13.93 -43.76 8.37
C GLY A 145 15.41 -43.36 8.27
N ARG A 146 15.79 -42.48 7.34
CA ARG A 146 17.14 -41.92 7.24
C ARG A 146 17.36 -40.87 8.31
N ASN A 147 18.53 -40.92 8.94
CA ASN A 147 18.93 -39.99 9.99
C ASN A 147 18.95 -38.54 9.48
N PRO A 148 18.20 -37.58 10.05
CA PRO A 148 18.19 -36.19 9.58
C PRO A 148 19.54 -35.46 9.72
N CYS A 149 20.45 -35.92 10.58
CA CYS A 149 21.85 -35.48 10.59
C CYS A 149 22.53 -35.75 9.23
N SER A 150 22.18 -36.85 8.56
CA SER A 150 22.73 -37.21 7.25
C SER A 150 22.33 -36.23 6.15
N SER A 151 21.12 -35.68 6.19
CA SER A 151 20.63 -34.69 5.22
C SER A 151 21.42 -33.37 5.34
N LEU A 152 21.74 -32.95 6.57
CA LEU A 152 22.62 -31.79 6.80
C LEU A 152 24.03 -32.05 6.30
N LEU A 153 24.60 -33.21 6.64
CA LEU A 153 25.94 -33.61 6.19
C LEU A 153 26.06 -33.68 4.66
N LEU A 154 25.05 -34.21 3.98
CA LEU A 154 24.96 -34.26 2.52
C LEU A 154 24.82 -32.86 1.91
N THR A 155 24.02 -31.99 2.53
CA THR A 155 23.85 -30.60 2.09
C THR A 155 25.17 -29.83 2.20
N GLU A 156 25.88 -29.96 3.32
CA GLU A 156 27.20 -29.38 3.54
C GLU A 156 28.23 -29.93 2.55
N LEU A 157 28.27 -31.24 2.33
CA LEU A 157 29.17 -31.85 1.34
C LEU A 157 28.92 -31.33 -0.07
N ASN A 158 27.67 -31.24 -0.49
CA ASN A 158 27.30 -30.71 -1.81
C ASN A 158 27.73 -29.26 -1.96
N LYS A 159 27.49 -28.43 -0.94
CA LYS A 159 27.91 -27.04 -0.91
C LYS A 159 29.43 -26.89 -1.00
N LEU A 160 30.18 -27.60 -0.16
CA LEU A 160 31.65 -27.58 -0.18
C LEU A 160 32.22 -28.03 -1.53
N THR A 161 31.56 -29.00 -2.19
CA THR A 161 31.95 -29.46 -3.53
C THR A 161 31.69 -28.39 -4.59
N GLN A 162 30.56 -27.68 -4.52
CA GLN A 162 30.22 -26.58 -5.42
C GLN A 162 31.13 -25.37 -5.22
N ASP A 163 31.36 -24.94 -3.97
CA ASP A 163 32.21 -23.79 -3.64
C ASP A 163 33.64 -24.00 -4.13
N THR A 164 34.19 -25.22 -3.98
CA THR A 164 35.54 -25.56 -4.44
C THR A 164 35.65 -25.56 -5.96
N SER A 165 34.57 -25.90 -6.68
CA SER A 165 34.52 -25.81 -8.15
C SER A 165 34.51 -24.37 -8.66
N ALA A 166 33.99 -23.42 -7.87
CA ALA A 166 33.89 -22.01 -8.21
C ALA A 166 35.12 -21.18 -7.78
N LYS A 167 35.69 -21.48 -6.60
CA LYS A 167 36.96 -20.94 -6.08
C LYS A 167 37.58 -21.98 -5.15
N PRO A 168 38.84 -22.41 -5.34
CA PRO A 168 39.46 -23.39 -4.46
C PRO A 168 39.78 -22.77 -3.09
N ALA A 169 38.79 -22.76 -2.20
CA ALA A 169 38.92 -22.32 -0.81
C ALA A 169 39.44 -23.44 0.11
N MET A 170 39.41 -24.69 -0.34
CA MET A 170 39.89 -25.87 0.38
C MET A 170 40.70 -26.81 -0.51
N ALA A 171 41.63 -27.55 0.12
CA ALA A 171 42.39 -28.59 -0.55
C ALA A 171 41.46 -29.75 -0.98
N VAL A 172 41.63 -30.25 -2.21
CA VAL A 172 40.85 -31.39 -2.76
C VAL A 172 40.94 -32.64 -1.86
N SER A 173 42.08 -32.83 -1.19
CA SER A 173 42.28 -33.92 -0.22
C SER A 173 41.40 -33.81 1.02
N LEU A 174 41.05 -32.59 1.46
CA LEU A 174 40.17 -32.34 2.60
C LEU A 174 38.72 -32.68 2.25
N ILE A 175 38.27 -32.32 1.05
CA ILE A 175 36.94 -32.68 0.53
C ILE A 175 36.81 -34.19 0.37
N GLY A 176 37.87 -34.86 -0.10
CA GLY A 176 37.92 -36.33 -0.14
C GLY A 176 37.69 -36.97 1.23
N LYS A 177 38.29 -36.42 2.29
CA LYS A 177 38.09 -36.87 3.68
C LYS A 177 36.67 -36.60 4.17
N ILE A 178 36.09 -35.44 3.87
CA ILE A 178 34.70 -35.11 4.24
C ILE A 178 33.72 -36.03 3.48
N LYS A 179 33.95 -36.30 2.20
CA LYS A 179 33.13 -37.24 1.43
C LYS A 179 33.18 -38.66 2.02
N GLN A 180 34.38 -39.12 2.39
CA GLN A 180 34.55 -40.42 3.05
C GLN A 180 33.87 -40.47 4.43
N SER A 181 33.92 -39.39 5.21
CA SER A 181 33.26 -39.34 6.51
C SER A 181 31.75 -39.33 6.38
N VAL A 182 31.18 -38.55 5.46
CA VAL A 182 29.73 -38.57 5.19
C VAL A 182 29.27 -39.96 4.74
N GLN A 183 30.02 -40.64 3.87
CA GLN A 183 29.70 -42.01 3.48
C GLN A 183 29.78 -42.97 4.66
N ALA A 184 30.82 -42.88 5.50
CA ALA A 184 30.95 -43.70 6.71
C ALA A 184 29.77 -43.49 7.67
N PHE A 185 29.26 -42.26 7.79
CA PHE A 185 28.09 -41.95 8.60
C PHE A 185 26.82 -42.60 8.04
N LEU A 186 26.63 -42.53 6.72
CA LEU A 186 25.52 -43.18 6.03
C LEU A 186 25.58 -44.71 6.16
N ASP A 187 26.78 -45.29 6.21
CA ASP A 187 27.01 -46.72 6.44
C ASP A 187 26.82 -47.12 7.93
N GLY A 188 26.45 -46.19 8.82
CA GLY A 188 26.28 -46.43 10.26
C GLY A 188 27.58 -46.44 11.09
N ARG A 189 28.73 -46.11 10.48
CA ARG A 189 30.05 -46.05 11.14
C ARG A 189 30.30 -44.67 11.73
N THR A 190 29.53 -44.31 12.75
CA THR A 190 29.59 -42.97 13.37
C THR A 190 30.94 -42.67 14.02
N ASN A 191 31.59 -43.65 14.67
CA ASN A 191 32.91 -43.43 15.28
C ASN A 191 33.99 -43.12 14.24
N ASP A 192 34.03 -43.87 13.14
CA ASP A 192 34.93 -43.60 12.00
C ASP A 192 34.71 -42.19 11.45
N THR A 193 33.46 -41.78 11.33
CA THR A 193 33.06 -40.44 10.86
C THR A 193 33.65 -39.36 11.76
N VAL A 194 33.45 -39.48 13.08
CA VAL A 194 33.95 -38.50 14.06
C VAL A 194 35.48 -38.44 14.00
N THR A 195 36.18 -39.57 13.92
CA THR A 195 37.64 -39.59 13.81
C THR A 195 38.13 -38.92 12.53
N LEU A 196 37.51 -39.22 11.38
CA LEU A 196 37.87 -38.61 10.10
C LEU A 196 37.65 -37.10 10.10
N LEU A 197 36.52 -36.63 10.66
CA LEU A 197 36.19 -35.21 10.75
C LEU A 197 37.08 -34.47 11.76
N LYS A 198 37.42 -35.07 12.93
CA LYS A 198 38.38 -34.48 13.87
C LYS A 198 39.78 -34.36 13.27
N ASN A 199 40.22 -35.36 12.50
CA ASN A 199 41.48 -35.31 11.76
C ASN A 199 41.48 -34.22 10.67
N ALA A 200 40.34 -34.03 9.99
CA ALA A 200 40.15 -32.96 9.03
C ALA A 200 40.14 -31.58 9.71
N LEU A 201 39.50 -31.45 10.88
CA LEU A 201 39.50 -30.24 11.68
C LEU A 201 40.91 -29.87 12.18
N HIS A 202 41.75 -30.85 12.52
CA HIS A 202 43.15 -30.57 12.86
C HIS A 202 43.93 -29.91 11.72
N THR A 203 43.59 -30.23 10.47
CA THR A 203 44.21 -29.57 9.30
C THR A 203 43.66 -28.19 9.00
N ASP A 204 42.42 -27.90 9.43
CA ASP A 204 41.78 -26.57 9.30
C ASP A 204 40.88 -26.28 10.53
N PRO A 205 41.46 -25.77 11.64
CA PRO A 205 40.77 -25.65 12.93
C PRO A 205 39.58 -24.69 12.95
N HIS A 206 39.48 -23.82 11.95
CA HIS A 206 38.43 -22.80 11.79
C HIS A 206 37.42 -23.17 10.71
N ASN A 207 37.39 -24.44 10.29
CA ASN A 207 36.44 -24.88 9.28
C ASN A 207 35.03 -25.03 9.87
N HIS A 208 34.19 -24.03 9.63
CA HIS A 208 32.85 -23.96 10.20
C HIS A 208 31.94 -25.11 9.74
N SER A 209 32.04 -25.58 8.49
CA SER A 209 31.25 -26.72 8.01
C SER A 209 31.62 -28.01 8.73
N ILE A 210 32.92 -28.25 9.00
CA ILE A 210 33.39 -29.41 9.78
C ILE A 210 32.95 -29.28 11.23
N LEU A 211 33.09 -28.10 11.84
CA LEU A 211 32.63 -27.82 13.21
C LEU A 211 31.14 -28.07 13.35
N MET A 212 30.33 -27.55 12.42
CA MET A 212 28.89 -27.74 12.41
C MET A 212 28.53 -29.22 12.25
N SER A 213 29.17 -29.92 11.32
CA SER A 213 28.97 -31.36 11.12
C SER A 213 29.29 -32.18 12.38
N LEU A 214 30.42 -31.90 13.03
CA LEU A 214 30.82 -32.53 14.28
C LEU A 214 29.83 -32.24 15.40
N SER A 215 29.38 -30.99 15.53
CA SER A 215 28.37 -30.60 16.51
C SER A 215 27.08 -31.41 16.35
N GLN A 216 26.54 -31.48 15.12
CA GLN A 216 25.28 -32.17 14.84
C GLN A 216 25.39 -33.69 15.07
N ILE A 217 26.52 -34.32 14.71
CA ILE A 217 26.79 -35.73 15.01
C ILE A 217 26.86 -35.96 16.53
N SER A 218 27.53 -35.07 17.25
CA SER A 218 27.66 -35.15 18.70
C SER A 218 26.33 -34.96 19.43
N TYR A 219 25.47 -34.04 18.98
CA TYR A 219 24.10 -33.91 19.47
C TYR A 219 23.26 -35.15 19.21
N TRP A 220 23.39 -35.76 18.02
CA TRP A 220 22.72 -37.03 17.71
C TRP A 220 23.19 -38.18 18.62
N LEU A 221 24.48 -38.24 18.96
CA LEU A 221 24.99 -39.22 19.93
C LEU A 221 24.43 -38.96 21.34
N ALA A 222 24.29 -37.69 21.73
CA ALA A 222 23.70 -37.31 23.01
C ALA A 222 22.23 -37.73 23.10
N THR A 223 21.43 -37.57 22.04
CA THR A 223 20.03 -38.06 22.05
C THR A 223 19.93 -39.58 22.13
N LYS A 224 20.94 -40.31 21.62
CA LYS A 224 21.06 -41.77 21.79
C LYS A 224 21.54 -42.24 23.17
N GLY A 225 21.67 -41.33 24.13
CA GLY A 225 22.03 -41.65 25.52
C GLY A 225 23.51 -41.45 25.87
N VAL A 226 24.36 -41.01 24.93
CA VAL A 226 25.77 -40.69 25.22
C VAL A 226 25.91 -39.25 25.72
N GLN A 227 25.34 -38.97 26.89
CA GLN A 227 25.24 -37.61 27.45
C GLN A 227 26.60 -36.91 27.67
N ASN A 228 27.67 -37.68 27.88
CA ASN A 228 29.02 -37.15 28.07
C ASN A 228 29.57 -36.38 26.85
N VAL A 229 28.95 -36.55 25.67
CA VAL A 229 29.36 -35.88 24.42
C VAL A 229 28.69 -34.51 24.27
N LEU A 230 27.66 -34.20 25.05
CA LEU A 230 26.90 -32.94 24.97
C LEU A 230 27.78 -31.68 25.17
N PRO A 231 28.72 -31.62 26.13
CA PRO A 231 29.63 -30.48 26.25
C PRO A 231 30.49 -30.27 25.00
N GLU A 232 30.96 -31.36 24.39
CA GLU A 232 31.75 -31.31 23.15
C GLU A 232 30.88 -30.86 21.95
N ALA A 233 29.62 -31.30 21.89
CA ALA A 233 28.66 -30.86 20.89
C ALA A 233 28.46 -29.33 20.92
N ARG A 234 28.33 -28.79 22.14
CA ARG A 234 28.15 -27.36 22.41
C ARG A 234 29.40 -26.53 22.07
N ASP A 235 30.61 -27.02 22.38
CA ASP A 235 31.86 -26.34 21.99
C ASP A 235 31.95 -26.22 20.46
N TYR A 236 31.70 -27.31 19.73
CA TYR A 236 31.72 -27.28 18.28
C TYR A 236 30.64 -26.38 17.68
N ALA A 237 29.43 -26.37 18.25
CA ALA A 237 28.36 -25.46 17.85
C ALA A 237 28.80 -24.01 18.01
N GLN A 238 29.26 -23.64 19.20
CA GLN A 238 29.67 -22.27 19.52
C GLN A 238 30.80 -21.80 18.59
N ARG A 239 31.78 -22.66 18.30
CA ARG A 239 32.88 -22.33 17.37
C ARG A 239 32.41 -22.22 15.91
N SER A 240 31.41 -22.99 15.51
CA SER A 240 30.85 -22.92 14.16
C SER A 240 30.08 -21.63 13.89
N THR A 241 29.57 -20.97 14.94
CA THR A 241 28.72 -19.77 14.87
C THR A 241 29.47 -18.46 15.11
N ILE A 242 30.81 -18.49 15.26
CA ILE A 242 31.63 -17.27 15.40
C ILE A 242 31.84 -16.61 14.04
N TYR A 243 31.72 -15.28 13.98
CA TYR A 243 31.97 -14.51 12.76
C TYR A 243 33.32 -14.83 12.12
N SER A 244 33.30 -15.02 10.80
CA SER A 244 34.47 -15.28 9.98
C SER A 244 34.28 -14.66 8.61
N GLU A 245 35.30 -13.95 8.10
CA GLU A 245 35.28 -13.32 6.77
C GLU A 245 35.07 -14.33 5.63
N LYS A 246 35.28 -15.62 5.90
CA LYS A 246 35.09 -16.71 4.93
C LYS A 246 33.62 -17.15 4.80
N GLN A 247 32.72 -16.68 5.67
CA GLN A 247 31.32 -17.09 5.68
C GLN A 247 30.38 -15.96 5.25
N THR A 248 29.34 -16.32 4.51
CA THR A 248 28.28 -15.38 4.20
C THR A 248 27.36 -15.18 5.42
N PRO A 249 26.74 -14.01 5.59
CA PRO A 249 25.75 -13.76 6.65
C PRO A 249 24.61 -14.81 6.65
N ALA A 250 24.12 -15.18 5.46
CA ALA A 250 23.13 -16.23 5.26
C ALA A 250 23.55 -17.59 5.86
N GLN A 251 24.80 -18.00 5.64
CA GLN A 251 25.33 -19.25 6.19
C GLN A 251 25.50 -19.17 7.70
N MET A 252 25.92 -18.01 8.22
CA MET A 252 26.04 -17.79 9.65
C MET A 252 24.68 -17.91 10.34
N ALA A 253 23.65 -17.25 9.80
CA ALA A 253 22.28 -17.33 10.31
C ALA A 253 21.77 -18.78 10.30
N PHE A 254 22.06 -19.53 9.23
CA PHE A 254 21.71 -20.94 9.13
C PHE A 254 22.37 -21.81 10.21
N TYR A 255 23.67 -21.61 10.48
CA TYR A 255 24.37 -22.37 11.54
C TYR A 255 23.89 -21.99 12.93
N GLN A 256 23.71 -20.69 13.20
CA GLN A 256 23.16 -20.21 14.46
C GLN A 256 21.79 -20.83 14.72
N TYR A 257 20.88 -20.76 13.74
CA TYR A 257 19.55 -21.34 13.87
C TYR A 257 19.59 -22.84 14.11
N THR A 258 20.39 -23.56 13.33
CA THR A 258 20.46 -25.02 13.43
C THR A 258 21.06 -25.47 14.77
N ALA A 259 22.04 -24.75 15.30
CA ALA A 259 22.57 -25.00 16.64
C ALA A 259 21.51 -24.77 17.72
N ILE A 260 20.79 -23.65 17.66
CA ILE A 260 19.76 -23.27 18.64
C ILE A 260 18.57 -24.23 18.62
N VAL A 261 18.03 -24.56 17.44
CA VAL A 261 16.89 -25.49 17.34
C VAL A 261 17.27 -26.88 17.87
N THR A 262 18.52 -27.30 17.68
CA THR A 262 19.03 -28.57 18.23
C THR A 262 19.16 -28.50 19.76
N GLU A 263 19.72 -27.42 20.30
CA GLU A 263 19.84 -27.22 21.76
C GLU A 263 18.47 -27.14 22.45
N SER A 264 17.43 -26.67 21.74
CA SER A 264 16.05 -26.60 22.27
C SER A 264 15.42 -27.95 22.60
N ALA A 265 16.02 -29.05 22.16
CA ALA A 265 15.65 -30.40 22.59
C ALA A 265 16.23 -30.79 23.96
N PHE A 266 17.26 -30.10 24.44
CA PHE A 266 18.00 -30.42 25.67
C PHE A 266 17.72 -29.45 26.82
N GLY A 267 17.27 -28.22 26.55
CA GLY A 267 16.84 -27.30 27.61
C GLY A 267 16.56 -25.87 27.16
N HIS A 268 15.62 -25.21 27.85
CA HIS A 268 15.18 -23.86 27.52
C HIS A 268 16.20 -22.77 27.87
N GLU A 269 16.91 -22.89 29.00
CA GLU A 269 17.84 -21.85 29.48
C GLU A 269 18.99 -21.60 28.50
N ARG A 270 19.65 -22.67 28.04
CA ARG A 270 20.78 -22.57 27.09
C ARG A 270 20.32 -22.14 25.70
N THR A 271 19.14 -22.60 25.28
CA THR A 271 18.51 -22.15 24.03
C THR A 271 18.27 -20.64 24.05
N LEU A 272 17.76 -20.13 25.17
CA LEU A 272 17.51 -18.70 25.36
C LEU A 272 18.81 -17.89 25.38
N GLU A 273 19.85 -18.39 26.06
CA GLU A 273 21.20 -17.79 26.04
C GLU A 273 21.72 -17.68 24.61
N TRP A 274 21.63 -18.75 23.81
CA TRP A 274 22.10 -18.73 22.42
C TRP A 274 21.25 -17.85 21.51
N LEU A 275 19.93 -17.78 21.72
CA LEU A 275 19.07 -16.82 21.02
C LEU A 275 19.49 -15.37 21.33
N ARG A 276 19.86 -15.08 22.59
CA ARG A 276 20.31 -13.75 23.02
C ARG A 276 21.65 -13.35 22.44
N ASP A 277 22.59 -14.29 22.43
CA ASP A 277 23.96 -14.12 21.93
C ASP A 277 24.03 -14.13 20.39
N SER A 278 23.05 -14.74 19.73
CA SER A 278 22.90 -14.68 18.29
C SER A 278 22.32 -13.34 17.83
N GLY A 279 22.63 -12.95 16.59
CA GLY A 279 21.94 -11.84 15.92
C GLY A 279 20.54 -12.20 15.43
N LEU A 280 20.00 -13.39 15.71
CA LEU A 280 18.74 -13.86 15.09
C LEU A 280 17.48 -13.17 15.62
N LEU A 281 17.55 -12.53 16.78
CA LEU A 281 16.46 -11.73 17.36
C LEU A 281 16.72 -10.22 17.22
N ASP A 282 17.80 -9.82 16.55
CA ASP A 282 18.14 -8.40 16.38
C ASP A 282 17.29 -7.80 15.25
N THR A 283 16.45 -6.84 15.63
CA THR A 283 15.49 -6.21 14.73
C THR A 283 16.14 -5.34 13.67
N ASP A 284 17.36 -4.87 13.91
CA ASP A 284 18.08 -4.00 12.97
C ASP A 284 18.55 -4.79 11.73
N HIS A 285 18.66 -6.12 11.82
CA HIS A 285 18.92 -6.97 10.65
C HIS A 285 17.69 -7.12 9.72
N PHE A 286 16.48 -6.82 10.21
CA PHE A 286 15.23 -6.94 9.44
C PHE A 286 14.80 -5.63 8.80
N SER A 287 15.22 -4.48 9.32
CA SER A 287 14.83 -3.17 8.80
C SER A 287 15.45 -2.87 7.43
N ASP A 288 16.64 -3.42 7.17
CA ASP A 288 17.44 -3.10 5.99
C ASP A 288 17.33 -4.16 4.87
N SER A 289 16.74 -5.32 5.15
CA SER A 289 16.65 -6.44 4.22
C SER A 289 15.32 -6.47 3.46
N THR A 290 15.38 -6.76 2.15
CA THR A 290 14.26 -6.71 1.18
C THR A 290 13.19 -7.81 1.36
N GLY A 291 13.05 -8.39 2.56
CA GLY A 291 12.06 -9.42 2.86
C GLY A 291 11.60 -9.47 4.32
N GLY A 292 11.98 -8.49 5.16
CA GLY A 292 11.59 -8.43 6.56
C GLY A 292 11.83 -9.76 7.30
N LEU A 293 10.77 -10.32 7.89
CA LEU A 293 10.84 -11.59 8.64
C LEU A 293 11.13 -12.83 7.77
N LEU A 294 10.88 -12.76 6.46
CA LEU A 294 11.16 -13.83 5.51
C LEU A 294 12.60 -13.81 4.96
N ALA A 295 13.37 -12.76 5.28
CA ALA A 295 14.76 -12.68 4.89
C ALA A 295 15.56 -13.92 5.35
N GLU A 296 16.61 -14.24 4.60
CA GLU A 296 17.48 -15.39 4.89
C GLU A 296 16.70 -16.70 5.08
N ARG A 297 15.81 -17.03 4.13
CA ARG A 297 15.01 -18.27 4.12
C ARG A 297 14.06 -18.38 5.33
N GLY A 298 13.61 -17.25 5.86
CA GLY A 298 12.71 -17.17 7.01
C GLY A 298 13.35 -17.62 8.34
N ILE A 299 14.69 -17.71 8.42
CA ILE A 299 15.40 -18.13 9.64
C ILE A 299 15.02 -17.25 10.84
N TYR A 300 14.86 -15.95 10.62
CA TYR A 300 14.50 -15.01 11.67
C TYR A 300 13.09 -15.24 12.20
N LEU A 301 12.12 -15.44 11.30
CA LEU A 301 10.77 -15.83 11.69
C LEU A 301 10.77 -17.13 12.51
N ARG A 302 11.60 -18.12 12.13
CA ARG A 302 11.76 -19.36 12.89
C ARG A 302 12.39 -19.14 14.27
N ALA A 303 13.37 -18.24 14.39
CA ALA A 303 13.98 -17.89 15.67
C ALA A 303 12.97 -17.21 16.62
N TRP A 304 12.12 -16.33 16.10
CA TRP A 304 11.01 -15.76 16.86
C TRP A 304 10.00 -16.81 17.30
N TYR A 305 9.67 -17.78 16.44
CA TYR A 305 8.84 -18.90 16.87
C TYR A 305 9.51 -19.72 17.99
N LEU A 306 10.81 -20.00 17.91
CA LEU A 306 11.53 -20.71 18.98
C LEU A 306 11.47 -19.95 20.31
N LEU A 307 11.61 -18.63 20.29
CA LEU A 307 11.44 -17.80 21.49
C LEU A 307 10.02 -17.95 22.07
N SER A 308 8.99 -18.01 21.22
CA SER A 308 7.59 -18.18 21.67
C SER A 308 7.31 -19.51 22.38
N LEU A 309 8.16 -20.52 22.19
CA LEU A 309 8.08 -21.80 22.87
C LEU A 309 8.75 -21.80 24.25
N ILE A 310 9.54 -20.76 24.56
CA ILE A 310 10.27 -20.67 25.84
C ILE A 310 9.35 -19.98 26.87
N PRO A 311 9.21 -20.55 28.09
CA PRO A 311 8.39 -19.96 29.13
C PRO A 311 8.77 -18.50 29.42
N VAL A 312 7.76 -17.62 29.49
CA VAL A 312 7.93 -16.15 29.66
C VAL A 312 8.68 -15.81 30.95
N GLU A 313 8.63 -16.70 31.94
CA GLU A 313 9.30 -16.57 33.23
C GLU A 313 10.84 -16.53 33.13
N LEU A 314 11.39 -17.09 32.06
CA LEU A 314 12.83 -17.10 31.80
C LEU A 314 13.31 -15.83 31.07
N TRP A 315 12.37 -15.01 30.60
CA TRP A 315 12.67 -13.84 29.79
C TRP A 315 13.19 -12.69 30.64
N GLN A 316 14.06 -11.90 30.04
CA GLN A 316 14.66 -10.70 30.61
C GLN A 316 14.04 -9.45 29.97
N GLU A 317 14.22 -8.30 30.61
CA GLU A 317 13.77 -7.00 30.09
C GLU A 317 14.25 -6.73 28.64
N THR A 318 15.45 -7.21 28.32
CA THR A 318 16.02 -7.14 26.97
C THR A 318 15.19 -7.90 25.93
N ASP A 319 14.59 -9.05 26.28
CA ASP A 319 13.76 -9.84 25.39
C ASP A 319 12.42 -9.14 25.13
N PHE A 320 11.82 -8.56 26.18
CA PHE A 320 10.60 -7.73 26.04
C PHE A 320 10.85 -6.49 25.17
N ARG A 321 12.01 -5.85 25.31
CA ARG A 321 12.41 -4.72 24.47
C ARG A 321 12.61 -5.14 23.01
N ARG A 322 13.22 -6.30 22.76
CA ARG A 322 13.34 -6.88 21.41
C ARG A 322 11.96 -7.18 20.82
N LEU A 323 11.03 -7.73 21.61
CA LEU A 323 9.66 -7.97 21.19
C LEU A 323 8.94 -6.66 20.83
N ARG A 324 9.08 -5.61 21.64
CA ARG A 324 8.52 -4.29 21.31
C ARG A 324 9.10 -3.74 20.00
N ASN A 325 10.40 -3.86 19.79
CA ASN A 325 11.04 -3.45 18.54
C ASN A 325 10.53 -4.28 17.36
N LEU A 326 10.31 -5.59 17.53
CA LEU A 326 9.70 -6.45 16.52
C LEU A 326 8.33 -5.90 16.13
N VAL A 327 7.43 -5.68 17.10
CA VAL A 327 6.07 -5.19 16.84
C VAL A 327 6.06 -3.84 16.14
N THR A 328 7.01 -2.97 16.47
CA THR A 328 7.00 -1.58 16.00
C THR A 328 7.74 -1.38 14.69
N LYS A 329 8.95 -1.92 14.53
CA LYS A 329 9.89 -1.57 13.45
C LYS A 329 9.96 -2.59 12.33
N VAL A 330 9.47 -3.82 12.55
CA VAL A 330 9.65 -4.92 11.60
C VAL A 330 8.37 -5.16 10.82
N ILE A 331 8.49 -5.28 9.50
CA ILE A 331 7.40 -5.68 8.60
C ILE A 331 6.89 -7.07 9.02
N GLY A 332 5.60 -7.17 9.37
CA GLY A 332 4.99 -8.41 9.87
C GLY A 332 5.12 -8.66 11.38
N GLY A 333 5.87 -7.82 12.11
CA GLY A 333 6.12 -8.02 13.54
C GLY A 333 4.87 -7.96 14.41
N ALA A 334 3.91 -7.08 14.08
CA ALA A 334 2.62 -7.02 14.78
C ALA A 334 1.81 -8.31 14.59
N THR A 335 1.81 -8.90 13.39
CA THR A 335 1.13 -10.17 13.13
C THR A 335 1.80 -11.33 13.87
N VAL A 336 3.14 -11.38 13.91
CA VAL A 336 3.89 -12.35 14.73
C VAL A 336 3.49 -12.26 16.20
N TYR A 337 3.41 -11.04 16.74
CA TYR A 337 2.98 -10.82 18.11
C TYR A 337 1.57 -11.36 18.38
N LEU A 338 0.60 -11.00 17.53
CA LEU A 338 -0.78 -11.47 17.66
C LEU A 338 -0.89 -13.00 17.59
N MET A 339 -0.08 -13.64 16.75
CA MET A 339 -0.12 -15.08 16.51
C MET A 339 0.53 -15.91 17.61
N TRP A 340 1.72 -15.52 18.07
CA TRP A 340 2.55 -16.38 18.91
C TRP A 340 2.77 -15.86 20.33
N PHE A 341 2.75 -14.54 20.54
CA PHE A 341 3.20 -13.94 21.80
C PHE A 341 2.08 -13.39 22.66
N ARG A 342 1.01 -12.87 22.05
CA ARG A 342 -0.07 -12.21 22.78
C ARG A 342 -0.71 -13.10 23.84
N THR A 343 -1.08 -14.33 23.49
CA THR A 343 -1.76 -15.24 24.43
C THR A 343 -0.86 -15.67 25.60
N PRO A 344 0.39 -16.14 25.38
CA PRO A 344 1.29 -16.44 26.50
C PRO A 344 1.56 -15.25 27.43
N LEU A 345 1.75 -14.05 26.87
CA LEU A 345 2.07 -12.84 27.65
C LEU A 345 0.86 -12.36 28.45
N LEU A 346 -0.34 -12.34 27.87
CA LEU A 346 -1.56 -12.00 28.60
C LEU A 346 -1.86 -13.04 29.69
N THR A 347 -1.58 -14.31 29.44
CA THR A 347 -1.73 -15.38 30.44
C THR A 347 -0.76 -15.16 31.60
N ALA A 348 0.52 -14.89 31.32
CA ALA A 348 1.52 -14.58 32.34
C ALA A 348 1.13 -13.35 33.17
N ALA A 349 0.70 -12.27 32.52
CA ALA A 349 0.21 -11.06 33.19
C ALA A 349 -1.01 -11.33 34.07
N SER A 350 -1.96 -12.14 33.61
CA SER A 350 -3.16 -12.52 34.40
C SER A 350 -2.82 -13.34 35.65
N MET A 351 -1.68 -14.04 35.64
CA MET A 351 -1.15 -14.76 36.80
C MET A 351 -0.38 -13.85 37.78
N GLY A 352 -0.41 -12.52 37.57
CA GLY A 352 0.25 -11.54 38.42
C GLY A 352 1.75 -11.42 38.19
N LYS A 353 2.27 -11.93 37.06
CA LYS A 353 3.67 -11.70 36.67
C LYS A 353 3.80 -10.31 36.04
N ASP A 354 4.90 -9.64 36.38
CA ASP A 354 5.26 -8.40 35.72
C ASP A 354 5.75 -8.71 34.30
N VAL A 355 5.11 -8.10 33.30
CA VAL A 355 5.44 -8.26 31.89
C VAL A 355 5.74 -6.86 31.33
N PRO A 356 7.02 -6.45 31.32
CA PRO A 356 7.42 -5.13 30.85
C PRO A 356 6.94 -4.88 29.42
N GLU A 357 6.65 -3.61 29.09
CA GLU A 357 6.28 -3.15 27.74
C GLU A 357 4.96 -3.72 27.17
N LEU A 358 4.30 -4.69 27.84
CA LEU A 358 3.09 -5.34 27.34
C LEU A 358 1.94 -4.37 27.15
N GLU A 359 1.70 -3.46 28.11
CA GLU A 359 0.64 -2.47 28.01
C GLU A 359 0.87 -1.53 26.82
N ASP A 360 2.11 -1.10 26.60
CA ASP A 360 2.49 -0.23 25.50
C ASP A 360 2.33 -0.94 24.15
N ILE A 361 2.76 -2.21 24.05
CA ILE A 361 2.56 -3.06 22.87
C ILE A 361 1.06 -3.20 22.56
N GLU A 362 0.25 -3.60 23.54
CA GLU A 362 -1.20 -3.76 23.34
C GLU A 362 -1.85 -2.43 22.93
N ARG A 363 -1.45 -1.29 23.52
CA ARG A 363 -1.96 0.04 23.17
C ARG A 363 -1.64 0.40 21.72
N LEU A 364 -0.41 0.13 21.26
CA LEU A 364 0.02 0.39 19.88
C LEU A 364 -0.76 -0.46 18.87
N VAL A 365 -0.87 -1.76 19.12
CA VAL A 365 -1.56 -2.71 18.23
C VAL A 365 -3.08 -2.42 18.19
N HIS A 366 -3.71 -2.14 19.32
CA HIS A 366 -5.13 -1.77 19.37
C HIS A 366 -5.41 -0.43 18.67
N SER A 367 -4.53 0.56 18.83
CA SER A 367 -4.66 1.84 18.14
C SER A 367 -4.63 1.65 16.63
N ALA A 368 -3.67 0.87 16.12
CA ALA A 368 -3.58 0.53 14.70
C ALA A 368 -4.81 -0.27 14.21
N TYR A 369 -5.28 -1.25 14.99
CA TYR A 369 -6.48 -2.03 14.68
C TYR A 369 -7.74 -1.14 14.62
N ARG A 370 -7.92 -0.21 15.56
CA ARG A 370 -9.06 0.72 15.55
C ARG A 370 -9.04 1.64 14.32
N LEU A 371 -7.85 2.12 13.93
CA LEU A 371 -7.70 2.90 12.70
C LEU A 371 -8.08 2.06 11.48
N HIS A 372 -7.66 0.80 11.44
CA HIS A 372 -7.99 -0.13 10.37
C HIS A 372 -9.48 -0.39 10.26
N THR A 373 -10.17 -0.71 11.37
CA THR A 373 -11.61 -0.99 11.34
C THR A 373 -12.42 0.21 10.90
N SER A 374 -12.07 1.42 11.35
CA SER A 374 -12.69 2.68 10.91
C SER A 374 -12.51 2.91 9.42
N HIS A 375 -11.27 2.78 8.92
CA HIS A 375 -10.96 3.00 7.51
C HIS A 375 -11.61 1.92 6.61
N SER A 376 -11.55 0.66 7.01
CA SER A 376 -12.15 -0.45 6.28
C SER A 376 -13.67 -0.28 6.16
N ALA A 377 -14.36 0.06 7.26
CA ALA A 377 -15.79 0.34 7.24
C ALA A 377 -16.15 1.48 6.28
N ALA A 378 -15.38 2.57 6.28
CA ALA A 378 -15.57 3.68 5.35
C ALA A 378 -15.29 3.28 3.89
N PHE A 379 -14.25 2.49 3.63
CA PHE A 379 -13.94 1.95 2.30
C PHE A 379 -15.03 1.02 1.76
N HIS A 380 -15.71 0.26 2.62
CA HIS A 380 -16.83 -0.58 2.22
C HIS A 380 -18.03 0.24 1.73
N GLN A 381 -18.28 1.41 2.33
CA GLN A 381 -19.35 2.33 1.90
C GLN A 381 -19.09 2.97 0.54
N ILE A 382 -17.82 3.09 0.13
CA ILE A 382 -17.43 3.59 -1.20
C ILE A 382 -17.69 2.47 -2.21
N SER A 383 -18.84 2.47 -2.88
CA SER A 383 -19.17 1.47 -3.91
C SER A 383 -18.12 1.49 -5.04
N PRO A 384 -17.62 0.33 -5.52
CA PRO A 384 -16.81 0.28 -6.74
C PRO A 384 -17.63 0.70 -7.97
N GLN A 385 -18.96 0.57 -7.89
CA GLN A 385 -19.92 1.22 -8.78
C GLN A 385 -20.40 2.50 -8.10
N VAL A 386 -19.54 3.51 -8.02
CA VAL A 386 -20.05 4.88 -8.11
C VAL A 386 -20.82 4.89 -9.43
N GLY A 387 -21.99 5.54 -9.54
CA GLY A 387 -22.69 5.66 -10.83
C GLY A 387 -21.74 6.12 -11.94
N ASP A 388 -22.16 6.14 -13.21
CA ASP A 388 -21.32 6.43 -14.40
C ASP A 388 -20.27 7.56 -14.27
N LYS A 389 -20.37 8.45 -13.27
CA LYS A 389 -19.45 9.53 -12.92
C LYS A 389 -18.95 9.44 -11.46
N PRO A 390 -17.66 9.17 -11.20
CA PRO A 390 -17.06 9.29 -9.87
C PRO A 390 -16.95 10.73 -9.36
N TRP A 391 -17.08 11.73 -10.24
CA TRP A 391 -16.97 13.19 -9.99
C TRP A 391 -15.63 13.66 -9.46
N LEU A 392 -15.24 13.22 -8.26
CA LEU A 392 -14.08 13.70 -7.54
C LEU A 392 -12.87 12.79 -7.72
N LEU A 393 -11.70 13.42 -7.68
CA LEU A 393 -10.40 12.77 -7.76
C LEU A 393 -10.21 11.71 -6.68
N ARG A 394 -10.51 12.04 -5.42
CA ARG A 394 -10.43 11.10 -4.29
C ARG A 394 -11.41 9.94 -4.40
N VAL A 395 -12.60 10.17 -4.97
CA VAL A 395 -13.60 9.10 -5.17
C VAL A 395 -13.08 8.12 -6.21
N ARG A 396 -12.60 8.62 -7.36
CA ARG A 396 -11.97 7.79 -8.38
C ARG A 396 -10.75 7.06 -7.82
N PHE A 397 -9.87 7.73 -7.09
CA PHE A 397 -8.68 7.13 -6.51
C PHE A 397 -8.99 5.99 -5.53
N LEU A 398 -9.87 6.21 -4.57
CA LEU A 398 -10.27 5.17 -3.62
C LEU A 398 -11.00 4.01 -4.31
N SER A 399 -11.80 4.31 -5.35
CA SER A 399 -12.43 3.28 -6.19
C SER A 399 -11.40 2.47 -6.97
N THR A 400 -10.36 3.13 -7.52
CA THR A 400 -9.23 2.46 -8.18
C THR A 400 -8.50 1.55 -7.20
N VAL A 401 -8.13 2.06 -6.02
CA VAL A 401 -7.47 1.26 -4.96
C VAL A 401 -8.31 0.02 -4.60
N LYS A 402 -9.62 0.19 -4.43
CA LYS A 402 -10.56 -0.90 -4.14
C LYS A 402 -10.76 -1.89 -5.30
N SER A 403 -10.54 -1.45 -6.55
CA SER A 403 -10.69 -2.29 -7.74
C SER A 403 -9.49 -3.20 -8.02
N VAL A 404 -8.32 -2.88 -7.46
CA VAL A 404 -7.09 -3.66 -7.66
C VAL A 404 -7.13 -4.93 -6.81
N ILE A 405 -7.40 -4.78 -5.50
CA ILE A 405 -7.48 -5.91 -4.56
C ILE A 405 -8.52 -5.64 -3.46
N SER A 406 -9.04 -6.69 -2.84
CA SER A 406 -9.92 -6.58 -1.68
C SER A 406 -9.23 -5.85 -0.53
N ILE A 407 -9.98 -5.18 0.33
CA ILE A 407 -9.44 -4.52 1.52
C ILE A 407 -8.88 -5.62 2.45
N PRO A 408 -7.59 -5.58 2.81
CA PRO A 408 -6.99 -6.60 3.68
C PRO A 408 -7.60 -6.53 5.09
N GLN A 409 -7.68 -7.67 5.77
CA GLN A 409 -7.88 -7.67 7.22
C GLN A 409 -6.65 -7.07 7.93
N PHE A 410 -6.79 -6.69 9.19
CA PHE A 410 -5.72 -5.96 9.89
C PHE A 410 -4.42 -6.76 9.97
N ASP A 411 -4.51 -8.05 10.31
CA ASP A 411 -3.38 -8.97 10.41
C ASP A 411 -2.74 -9.27 9.04
N GLN A 412 -3.55 -9.35 7.98
CA GLN A 412 -3.06 -9.43 6.60
C GLN A 412 -2.32 -8.15 6.19
N ALA A 413 -2.83 -6.98 6.56
CA ALA A 413 -2.19 -5.71 6.25
C ALA A 413 -0.87 -5.54 7.03
N ALA A 414 -0.89 -5.89 8.32
CA ALA A 414 0.26 -5.81 9.20
C ALA A 414 1.42 -6.76 8.82
N LEU A 415 1.19 -7.73 7.93
CA LEU A 415 2.26 -8.54 7.31
C LEU A 415 3.14 -7.74 6.34
N HIS A 416 2.63 -6.65 5.78
CA HIS A 416 3.28 -5.90 4.71
C HIS A 416 3.82 -4.54 5.16
N PHE A 417 3.68 -4.19 6.44
CA PHE A 417 4.25 -2.95 6.99
C PHE A 417 4.64 -3.06 8.47
N ALA A 418 5.49 -2.15 8.91
CA ALA A 418 5.84 -1.93 10.30
C ALA A 418 4.93 -0.86 10.94
N LEU A 419 4.56 -1.03 12.22
CA LEU A 419 3.66 -0.09 12.88
C LEU A 419 4.26 1.32 13.04
N ASP A 420 5.59 1.47 13.03
CA ASP A 420 6.27 2.76 13.13
C ASP A 420 6.00 3.71 11.95
N GLY A 421 5.43 3.21 10.86
CA GLY A 421 5.13 4.02 9.68
C GLY A 421 6.33 4.20 8.73
N GLN A 422 7.48 3.58 9.01
CA GLN A 422 8.75 3.82 8.30
C GLN A 422 9.08 2.71 7.29
N SER A 423 8.64 1.48 7.56
CA SER A 423 8.96 0.31 6.75
C SER A 423 7.70 -0.33 6.16
N TRP A 424 7.74 -0.72 4.89
CA TRP A 424 6.67 -1.42 4.17
C TRP A 424 7.23 -2.20 2.98
N ASP A 425 6.47 -3.18 2.49
CA ASP A 425 6.82 -3.93 1.29
C ASP A 425 6.39 -3.17 0.03
N GLU A 426 7.30 -2.96 -0.93
CA GLU A 426 7.03 -2.24 -2.20
C GLU A 426 6.95 -3.14 -3.43
N ASN A 427 7.29 -4.42 -3.27
CA ASN A 427 7.48 -5.36 -4.37
C ASN A 427 6.37 -6.41 -4.45
N VAL A 428 5.43 -6.38 -3.51
CA VAL A 428 4.32 -7.32 -3.43
C VAL A 428 3.07 -6.76 -4.12
N THR A 429 2.38 -7.63 -4.87
CA THR A 429 1.03 -7.35 -5.38
C THR A 429 0.17 -6.87 -4.21
N PRO A 430 -0.48 -5.70 -4.31
CA PRO A 430 -1.03 -5.08 -5.53
C PRO A 430 -0.25 -3.92 -6.15
N ASP A 431 1.02 -3.68 -5.79
CA ASP A 431 1.74 -2.47 -6.22
C ASP A 431 1.88 -2.29 -7.75
N PRO A 432 2.30 -3.30 -8.54
CA PRO A 432 2.40 -3.15 -9.99
C PRO A 432 1.07 -2.80 -10.66
N GLU A 433 -0.02 -3.41 -10.19
CA GLU A 433 -1.37 -3.21 -10.74
C GLU A 433 -1.92 -1.82 -10.40
N LEU A 434 -1.69 -1.36 -9.17
CA LEU A 434 -2.10 -0.03 -8.74
C LEU A 434 -1.36 1.07 -9.50
N ARG A 435 -0.05 0.91 -9.73
CA ARG A 435 0.75 1.84 -10.54
C ARG A 435 0.25 1.87 -11.98
N ALA A 436 -0.11 0.73 -12.56
CA ALA A 436 -0.66 0.64 -13.91
C ALA A 436 -2.03 1.35 -14.02
N MET A 437 -2.94 1.14 -13.06
CA MET A 437 -4.28 1.72 -13.07
C MET A 437 -4.29 3.23 -12.78
N THR A 438 -3.39 3.71 -11.93
CA THR A 438 -3.30 5.14 -11.57
C THR A 438 -2.43 5.94 -12.54
N GLY A 439 -1.47 5.29 -13.21
CA GLY A 439 -0.45 5.94 -14.02
C GLY A 439 0.66 6.60 -13.19
N LEU A 440 0.71 6.36 -11.87
CA LEU A 440 1.72 6.91 -10.97
C LEU A 440 2.74 5.85 -10.57
N ARG A 441 4.03 6.12 -10.82
CA ARG A 441 5.13 5.21 -10.46
C ARG A 441 5.52 5.26 -8.98
N GLU A 442 5.34 6.41 -8.34
CA GLU A 442 5.75 6.67 -6.96
C GLU A 442 4.76 6.15 -5.91
N LEU A 443 3.66 5.55 -6.36
CA LEU A 443 2.56 5.14 -5.50
C LEU A 443 2.74 3.67 -5.11
N THR A 444 2.71 3.44 -3.79
CA THR A 444 2.86 2.12 -3.18
C THR A 444 1.66 1.89 -2.27
N TYR A 445 0.89 0.84 -2.52
CA TYR A 445 -0.30 0.40 -1.81
C TYR A 445 -0.02 0.21 -0.32
N TRP A 446 1.01 -0.57 0.03
CA TRP A 446 1.32 -0.85 1.43
C TRP A 446 1.83 0.37 2.17
N ARG A 447 2.52 1.28 1.49
CA ARG A 447 2.88 2.60 2.05
C ARG A 447 1.65 3.42 2.42
N LEU A 448 0.62 3.44 1.57
CA LEU A 448 -0.61 4.18 1.85
C LEU A 448 -1.28 3.64 3.12
N TRP A 449 -1.39 2.32 3.26
CA TRP A 449 -1.93 1.69 4.46
C TRP A 449 -1.04 1.92 5.68
N CYS A 450 0.27 1.74 5.56
CA CYS A 450 1.25 1.96 6.64
C CYS A 450 1.11 3.36 7.26
N LEU A 451 1.09 4.41 6.43
CA LEU A 451 1.00 5.79 6.90
C LEU A 451 -0.39 6.18 7.43
N VAL A 452 -1.43 5.46 7.04
CA VAL A 452 -2.80 5.68 7.53
C VAL A 452 -3.06 4.95 8.85
N LEU A 453 -2.49 3.75 9.00
CA LEU A 453 -2.73 2.85 10.12
C LEU A 453 -1.71 2.99 11.26
N THR A 454 -0.57 3.64 11.03
CA THR A 454 0.44 3.83 12.08
C THR A 454 -0.17 4.53 13.32
N PRO A 455 0.05 4.00 14.54
CA PRO A 455 -0.41 4.63 15.77
C PRO A 455 0.40 5.89 16.14
N PHE A 456 1.51 6.16 15.44
CA PHE A 456 2.39 7.31 15.71
C PHE A 456 1.89 8.58 15.03
N LYS A 457 1.32 9.49 15.82
CA LYS A 457 0.64 10.70 15.33
C LYS A 457 1.51 11.63 14.48
N ASP A 458 2.82 11.68 14.76
CA ASP A 458 3.76 12.57 14.05
C ASP A 458 4.04 12.10 12.61
N ILE A 459 3.91 10.79 12.36
CA ILE A 459 4.15 10.17 11.06
C ILE A 459 2.83 9.94 10.30
N ARG A 460 1.72 9.77 11.04
CA ARG A 460 0.40 9.43 10.50
C ARG A 460 -0.13 10.44 9.48
N GLN A 461 -0.54 9.94 8.31
CA GLN A 461 -1.06 10.74 7.18
C GLN A 461 -2.43 10.24 6.73
N PRO A 462 -3.52 10.52 7.48
CA PRO A 462 -4.86 10.02 7.15
C PRO A 462 -5.42 10.58 5.84
N TYR A 463 -4.87 11.69 5.36
CA TYR A 463 -5.29 12.32 4.10
C TYR A 463 -4.88 11.52 2.85
N LEU A 464 -3.98 10.54 2.97
CA LEU A 464 -3.57 9.70 1.84
C LEU A 464 -4.71 8.80 1.38
N LEU A 465 -5.45 8.19 2.31
CA LEU A 465 -6.66 7.39 2.05
C LEU A 465 -7.86 7.98 2.82
N PRO A 466 -8.46 9.09 2.35
CA PRO A 466 -9.51 9.82 3.06
C PRO A 466 -10.88 9.12 2.88
N ALA A 467 -10.97 7.85 3.26
CA ALA A 467 -12.14 7.00 3.06
C ALA A 467 -13.35 7.52 3.84
N GLU A 468 -13.16 7.90 5.10
CA GLU A 468 -14.23 8.46 5.97
C GLU A 468 -14.79 9.77 5.42
N GLU A 469 -13.91 10.67 4.96
CA GLU A 469 -14.31 11.93 4.32
C GLU A 469 -15.04 11.67 3.00
N THR A 470 -14.58 10.68 2.23
CA THR A 470 -15.19 10.38 0.94
C THR A 470 -16.56 9.75 1.12
N ALA A 471 -16.70 8.80 2.05
CA ALA A 471 -17.96 8.12 2.37
C ALA A 471 -19.04 9.11 2.84
N SER A 472 -18.69 10.05 3.71
CA SER A 472 -19.61 11.09 4.16
C SER A 472 -20.03 12.07 3.05
N ASP A 473 -19.17 12.29 2.05
CA ASP A 473 -19.42 13.17 0.91
C ASP A 473 -20.24 12.53 -0.22
N LEU A 474 -20.45 11.21 -0.21
CA LEU A 474 -21.20 10.51 -1.27
C LEU A 474 -22.60 11.08 -1.45
N SER A 475 -23.25 11.51 -0.36
CA SER A 475 -24.58 12.16 -0.42
C SER A 475 -24.62 13.44 -1.26
N LEU A 476 -23.51 14.20 -1.33
CA LEU A 476 -23.44 15.44 -2.10
C LEU A 476 -23.23 15.20 -3.60
N LEU A 477 -22.73 14.03 -3.99
CA LEU A 477 -22.54 13.66 -5.39
C LEU A 477 -23.88 13.57 -6.14
N ALA A 478 -24.94 13.11 -5.47
CA ALA A 478 -26.29 13.07 -6.03
C ALA A 478 -26.80 14.47 -6.39
N SER A 479 -26.56 15.46 -5.53
CA SER A 479 -26.90 16.86 -5.80
C SER A 479 -26.12 17.43 -6.99
N CYS A 480 -24.87 17.00 -7.21
CA CYS A 480 -24.09 17.38 -8.39
C CYS A 480 -24.72 16.86 -9.69
N GLU A 481 -25.26 15.65 -9.71
CA GLU A 481 -25.98 15.10 -10.88
C GLU A 481 -27.27 15.86 -11.20
N GLU A 482 -28.02 16.26 -10.16
CA GLU A 482 -29.22 17.09 -10.33
C GLU A 482 -28.88 18.47 -10.91
N LEU A 483 -27.80 19.10 -10.42
CA LEU A 483 -27.30 20.38 -10.95
C LEU A 483 -26.87 20.26 -12.41
N LEU A 484 -26.16 19.18 -12.76
CA LEU A 484 -25.73 18.92 -14.14
C LEU A 484 -26.93 18.70 -15.07
N THR A 485 -27.95 17.99 -14.60
CA THR A 485 -29.20 17.78 -15.35
C THR A 485 -29.93 19.09 -15.56
N THR A 486 -29.99 19.94 -14.53
CA THR A 486 -30.57 21.28 -14.61
C THR A 486 -29.81 22.16 -15.62
N LEU A 487 -28.48 22.14 -15.60
CA LEU A 487 -27.64 22.84 -16.57
C LEU A 487 -27.93 22.34 -18.01
N ALA A 488 -27.92 21.03 -18.23
CA ALA A 488 -28.19 20.44 -19.54
C ALA A 488 -29.59 20.82 -20.07
N ASN A 489 -30.61 20.86 -19.19
CA ASN A 489 -31.95 21.32 -19.56
C ASN A 489 -31.95 22.81 -19.95
N THR A 490 -31.21 23.66 -19.23
CA THR A 490 -31.10 25.08 -19.59
C THR A 490 -30.41 25.29 -20.93
N GLU A 491 -29.36 24.50 -21.24
CA GLU A 491 -28.69 24.54 -22.53
C GLU A 491 -29.61 24.09 -23.66
N ARG A 492 -30.34 22.97 -23.50
CA ARG A 492 -31.31 22.49 -24.51
C ARG A 492 -32.37 23.53 -24.84
N ASN A 493 -32.86 24.27 -23.85
CA ASN A 493 -33.84 25.35 -24.07
C ASN A 493 -33.28 26.54 -24.86
N LEU A 494 -31.95 26.71 -24.90
CA LEU A 494 -31.27 27.79 -25.63
C LEU A 494 -30.77 27.34 -27.02
N ILE A 495 -30.73 26.04 -27.29
CA ILE A 495 -30.31 25.48 -28.56
C ILE A 495 -31.50 25.44 -29.52
N LYS A 496 -31.30 25.94 -30.74
CA LYS A 496 -32.26 25.70 -31.82
C LYS A 496 -32.00 24.35 -32.47
N ALA A 497 -32.73 23.33 -32.01
CA ALA A 497 -32.50 21.93 -32.39
C ALA A 497 -32.45 21.70 -33.90
N HIS A 498 -33.34 22.33 -34.67
CA HIS A 498 -33.41 22.18 -36.13
C HIS A 498 -32.22 22.78 -36.90
N LEU A 499 -31.38 23.58 -36.24
CA LEU A 499 -30.21 24.23 -36.85
C LEU A 499 -28.88 23.75 -36.26
N TRP A 500 -28.93 22.98 -35.18
CA TRP A 500 -27.76 22.65 -34.40
C TRP A 500 -26.72 21.89 -35.22
N ASP A 501 -27.16 20.85 -35.94
CA ASP A 501 -26.27 20.01 -36.75
C ASP A 501 -25.58 20.77 -37.88
N ASP A 502 -26.28 21.73 -38.48
CA ASP A 502 -25.76 22.58 -39.55
C ASP A 502 -24.73 23.60 -39.06
N LEU A 503 -24.87 24.05 -37.80
CA LEU A 503 -24.00 25.08 -37.21
C LEU A 503 -22.79 24.49 -36.49
N LYS A 504 -22.79 23.20 -36.13
CA LYS A 504 -21.70 22.50 -35.43
C LYS A 504 -20.28 22.85 -35.91
N PRO A 505 -19.96 22.88 -37.22
CA PRO A 505 -18.61 23.19 -37.70
C PRO A 505 -18.13 24.61 -37.38
N TRP A 506 -19.06 25.53 -37.14
CA TRP A 506 -18.80 26.96 -36.94
C TRP A 506 -18.90 27.39 -35.47
N LEU A 507 -19.26 26.46 -34.58
CA LEU A 507 -19.40 26.73 -33.14
C LEU A 507 -18.04 26.62 -32.43
N VAL A 508 -17.88 27.46 -31.41
CA VAL A 508 -16.67 27.47 -30.57
C VAL A 508 -16.73 26.30 -29.60
N ARG A 509 -15.64 25.54 -29.51
CA ARG A 509 -15.45 24.51 -28.49
C ARG A 509 -14.88 25.14 -27.24
N TRP A 510 -15.53 24.91 -26.11
CA TRP A 510 -15.05 25.30 -24.79
C TRP A 510 -14.28 24.16 -24.13
N GLN A 511 -13.64 24.50 -23.02
CA GLN A 511 -12.85 23.61 -22.18
C GLN A 511 -13.14 23.97 -20.73
N LEU A 512 -12.79 23.09 -19.78
CA LEU A 512 -13.01 23.34 -18.36
C LEU A 512 -12.39 24.67 -17.89
N ASP A 513 -11.21 25.03 -18.40
CA ASP A 513 -10.50 26.27 -18.06
C ASP A 513 -11.31 27.51 -18.42
N HIS A 514 -12.04 27.48 -19.54
CA HIS A 514 -12.92 28.59 -19.92
C HIS A 514 -14.06 28.77 -18.91
N LEU A 515 -14.63 27.66 -18.41
CA LEU A 515 -15.68 27.69 -17.39
C LEU A 515 -15.12 28.24 -16.08
N LEU A 516 -14.01 27.67 -15.61
CA LEU A 516 -13.38 28.10 -14.36
C LEU A 516 -12.86 29.54 -14.43
N ALA A 517 -12.37 30.01 -15.58
CA ALA A 517 -11.97 31.40 -15.77
C ALA A 517 -13.18 32.35 -15.69
N ALA A 518 -14.33 31.97 -16.27
CA ALA A 518 -15.54 32.78 -16.23
C ALA A 518 -16.10 32.95 -14.80
N SER A 519 -15.95 31.96 -13.93
CA SER A 519 -16.35 32.07 -12.52
C SER A 519 -15.31 32.80 -11.66
N THR A 520 -14.04 32.43 -11.78
CA THR A 520 -12.98 32.90 -10.87
C THR A 520 -12.29 34.19 -11.30
N GLY A 521 -12.45 34.60 -12.56
CA GLY A 521 -11.73 35.73 -13.16
C GLY A 521 -10.23 35.50 -13.34
N SER A 522 -9.75 34.26 -13.23
CA SER A 522 -8.33 33.93 -13.28
C SER A 522 -7.88 33.48 -14.66
N ASN A 523 -6.68 33.91 -15.07
CA ASN A 523 -6.00 33.44 -16.29
C ASN A 523 -5.37 32.05 -16.13
N LYS A 524 -5.26 31.52 -14.91
CA LYS A 524 -4.79 30.17 -14.59
C LYS A 524 -5.75 29.52 -13.59
N PRO A 525 -6.98 29.22 -14.00
CA PRO A 525 -8.02 28.90 -13.04
C PRO A 525 -7.82 27.55 -12.34
N ARG A 526 -7.23 26.55 -13.02
CA ARG A 526 -6.96 25.23 -12.42
C ARG A 526 -5.97 25.26 -11.26
N THR A 527 -4.99 26.17 -11.28
CA THR A 527 -4.01 26.25 -10.18
C THR A 527 -4.61 26.69 -8.86
N ARG A 528 -5.82 27.31 -8.88
CA ARG A 528 -6.55 27.67 -7.66
C ARG A 528 -7.21 26.48 -6.98
N PHE A 529 -7.49 25.40 -7.72
CA PHE A 529 -8.19 24.22 -7.23
C PHE A 529 -7.28 22.99 -7.10
N ALA A 530 -6.11 23.02 -7.75
CA ALA A 530 -5.15 21.93 -7.72
C ALA A 530 -4.85 21.50 -6.27
N PRO A 531 -4.99 20.20 -5.93
CA PRO A 531 -4.62 19.68 -4.62
C PRO A 531 -3.15 19.98 -4.34
N SER A 532 -2.82 20.33 -3.10
CA SER A 532 -1.44 20.60 -2.67
C SER A 532 -0.69 19.36 -2.18
N LEU A 533 -1.40 18.28 -1.88
CA LEU A 533 -0.83 17.08 -1.25
C LEU A 533 -0.73 15.92 -2.26
N PRO A 534 0.43 15.22 -2.33
CA PRO A 534 0.53 13.91 -2.97
C PRO A 534 -0.40 12.88 -2.31
N PRO A 535 -0.89 11.87 -3.05
CA PRO A 535 -0.70 11.65 -4.50
C PRO A 535 -1.64 12.50 -5.39
N TYR A 536 -2.56 13.24 -4.79
CA TYR A 536 -3.66 13.91 -5.49
C TYR A 536 -3.19 15.00 -6.47
N THR A 537 -2.11 15.72 -6.18
CA THR A 537 -1.56 16.68 -7.13
C THR A 537 -1.16 16.03 -8.46
N SER A 538 -0.52 14.86 -8.39
CA SER A 538 -0.06 14.13 -9.58
C SER A 538 -1.23 13.47 -10.30
N LEU A 539 -2.16 12.85 -9.56
CA LEU A 539 -3.40 12.29 -10.12
C LEU A 539 -4.23 13.35 -10.84
N TYR A 540 -4.35 14.56 -10.27
CA TYR A 540 -5.08 15.67 -10.87
C TYR A 540 -4.51 16.06 -12.23
N ARG A 541 -3.19 16.01 -12.41
CA ARG A 541 -2.56 16.25 -13.72
C ARG A 541 -2.84 15.10 -14.69
N VAL A 542 -2.51 13.87 -14.27
CA VAL A 542 -2.59 12.67 -15.12
C VAL A 542 -4.02 12.39 -15.61
N TRP A 543 -5.04 12.57 -14.76
CA TRP A 543 -6.42 12.24 -15.10
C TRP A 543 -7.18 13.37 -15.81
N GLN A 544 -6.63 14.57 -15.84
CA GLN A 544 -7.18 15.68 -16.62
C GLN A 544 -6.66 15.75 -18.05
N ASP A 545 -5.53 15.09 -18.34
CA ASP A 545 -4.94 15.06 -19.67
C ASP A 545 -5.45 13.88 -20.51
N PRO A 546 -5.75 14.08 -21.82
CA PRO A 546 -5.82 15.36 -22.52
C PRO A 546 -7.06 16.18 -22.12
N PRO A 547 -7.00 17.52 -22.21
CA PRO A 547 -8.11 18.39 -21.81
C PRO A 547 -9.35 18.12 -22.66
N ILE A 548 -10.49 17.97 -21.98
CA ILE A 548 -11.78 17.75 -22.64
C ILE A 548 -12.26 19.05 -23.28
N SER A 549 -12.55 19.00 -24.58
CA SER A 549 -13.20 20.09 -25.31
C SER A 549 -14.56 19.67 -25.83
N SER A 550 -15.61 20.46 -25.56
CA SER A 550 -16.93 20.26 -26.17
C SER A 550 -17.63 21.58 -26.50
N LEU A 551 -18.73 21.49 -27.25
CA LEU A 551 -19.59 22.62 -27.60
C LEU A 551 -20.49 23.04 -26.43
N LEU A 552 -20.82 22.10 -25.52
CA LEU A 552 -21.72 22.34 -24.40
C LEU A 552 -20.98 22.25 -23.05
N PRO A 553 -21.15 23.22 -22.14
CA PRO A 553 -20.57 23.19 -20.81
C PRO A 553 -21.02 21.97 -19.99
N SER A 554 -22.30 21.57 -20.10
CA SER A 554 -22.78 20.35 -19.44
C SER A 554 -22.03 19.10 -19.88
N GLU A 555 -21.69 18.96 -21.16
CA GLU A 555 -20.89 17.83 -21.67
C GLU A 555 -19.46 17.86 -21.14
N ILE A 556 -18.84 19.04 -21.06
CA ILE A 556 -17.50 19.22 -20.48
C ILE A 556 -17.50 18.78 -19.01
N ILE A 557 -18.48 19.25 -18.23
CA ILE A 557 -18.60 18.91 -16.80
C ILE A 557 -18.91 17.42 -16.64
N ALA A 558 -19.82 16.87 -17.46
CA ALA A 558 -20.18 15.46 -17.42
C ALA A 558 -18.98 14.55 -17.71
N GLU A 559 -18.19 14.86 -18.74
CA GLU A 559 -17.02 14.06 -19.12
C GLU A 559 -15.89 14.20 -18.07
N ASN A 560 -15.66 15.39 -17.51
CA ASN A 560 -14.73 15.55 -16.38
C ASN A 560 -15.21 14.77 -15.14
N ALA A 561 -16.52 14.73 -14.90
CA ALA A 561 -17.09 13.95 -13.82
C ALA A 561 -16.94 12.44 -14.05
N ARG A 562 -17.09 11.94 -15.29
CA ARG A 562 -16.78 10.55 -15.68
C ARG A 562 -15.33 10.20 -15.42
N ARG A 563 -14.41 11.12 -15.70
CA ARG A 563 -12.99 10.97 -15.39
C ARG A 563 -12.65 11.17 -13.92
N GLY A 564 -13.59 11.57 -13.06
CA GLY A 564 -13.26 11.92 -11.68
C GLY A 564 -12.20 13.01 -11.59
N ALA A 565 -12.23 13.98 -12.52
CA ALA A 565 -11.13 14.93 -12.72
C ALA A 565 -11.27 16.20 -11.87
N PHE A 566 -12.31 16.32 -11.06
CA PHE A 566 -12.49 17.46 -10.14
C PHE A 566 -11.72 17.23 -8.83
N ALA A 567 -10.90 18.20 -8.44
CA ALA A 567 -10.16 18.20 -7.18
C ALA A 567 -11.09 18.30 -5.97
N SER A 568 -12.18 19.05 -6.09
CA SER A 568 -13.10 19.30 -4.97
C SER A 568 -14.48 19.73 -5.46
N PHE A 569 -15.46 19.71 -4.55
CA PHE A 569 -16.77 20.29 -4.81
C PHE A 569 -16.74 21.78 -5.12
N PHE A 570 -15.74 22.53 -4.63
CA PHE A 570 -15.58 23.94 -4.97
C PHE A 570 -15.18 24.16 -6.45
N GLU A 571 -14.43 23.22 -7.03
CA GLU A 571 -14.14 23.27 -8.46
C GLU A 571 -15.41 22.95 -9.28
N ILE A 572 -16.24 22.03 -8.79
CA ILE A 572 -17.55 21.71 -9.41
C ILE A 572 -18.47 22.93 -9.38
N THR A 573 -18.61 23.61 -8.24
CA THR A 573 -19.43 24.82 -8.14
C THR A 573 -18.89 25.93 -9.02
N ALA A 574 -17.57 26.15 -9.03
CA ALA A 574 -16.94 27.12 -9.91
C ALA A 574 -17.15 26.79 -11.41
N ALA A 575 -17.14 25.51 -11.79
CA ALA A 575 -17.42 25.10 -13.16
C ALA A 575 -18.88 25.34 -13.54
N LEU A 576 -19.84 25.04 -12.66
CA LEU A 576 -21.27 25.27 -12.86
C LEU A 576 -21.62 26.77 -12.90
N GLU A 577 -21.07 27.58 -12.01
CA GLU A 577 -21.21 29.03 -12.04
C GLU A 577 -20.60 29.63 -13.31
N GLY A 578 -19.42 29.13 -13.69
CA GLY A 578 -18.72 29.50 -14.90
C GLY A 578 -19.54 29.19 -16.15
N ALA A 579 -20.12 27.99 -16.22
CA ALA A 579 -21.04 27.59 -17.27
C ALA A 579 -22.25 28.52 -17.34
N ASN A 580 -22.89 28.81 -16.20
CA ASN A 580 -24.03 29.72 -16.16
C ASN A 580 -23.66 31.15 -16.61
N ARG A 581 -22.47 31.66 -16.26
CA ARG A 581 -22.00 32.97 -16.74
C ARG A 581 -21.68 32.95 -18.23
N LEU A 582 -20.96 31.93 -18.69
CA LEU A 582 -20.53 31.79 -20.08
C LEU A 582 -21.72 31.63 -21.02
N ILE A 583 -22.69 30.75 -20.71
CA ILE A 583 -23.88 30.53 -21.55
C ILE A 583 -24.68 31.82 -21.75
N ASN A 584 -24.74 32.67 -20.71
CA ASN A 584 -25.47 33.94 -20.72
C ASN A 584 -24.62 35.13 -21.20
N ASP A 585 -23.35 34.94 -21.58
CA ASP A 585 -22.48 36.02 -22.02
C ASP A 585 -22.98 36.61 -23.36
N PRO A 586 -23.12 37.95 -23.46
CA PRO A 586 -23.68 38.60 -24.65
C PRO A 586 -22.79 38.48 -25.89
N VAL A 587 -21.49 38.26 -25.73
CA VAL A 587 -20.50 38.16 -26.81
C VAL A 587 -20.14 36.71 -27.06
N HIS A 588 -19.77 35.97 -26.01
CA HIS A 588 -19.21 34.64 -26.09
C HIS A 588 -20.19 33.51 -25.80
N GLY A 589 -21.40 33.81 -25.31
CA GLY A 589 -22.33 32.79 -24.83
C GLY A 589 -23.04 31.98 -25.92
N LEU A 590 -23.81 30.98 -25.50
CA LEU A 590 -24.34 29.93 -26.38
C LEU A 590 -25.29 30.48 -27.47
N LEU A 591 -26.08 31.50 -27.15
CA LEU A 591 -26.97 32.14 -28.11
C LEU A 591 -26.21 33.10 -29.04
N ALA A 592 -25.22 33.82 -28.51
CA ALA A 592 -24.36 34.72 -29.28
C ALA A 592 -23.43 33.95 -30.23
N SER A 593 -22.90 32.80 -29.81
CA SER A 593 -22.08 31.90 -30.62
C SER A 593 -22.90 31.28 -31.74
N GLN A 594 -24.14 30.83 -31.48
CA GLN A 594 -25.07 30.37 -32.53
C GLN A 594 -25.38 31.46 -33.56
N LYS A 595 -25.61 32.72 -33.13
CA LYS A 595 -25.81 33.86 -34.04
C LYS A 595 -24.58 34.11 -34.92
N ARG A 596 -23.38 34.08 -34.34
CA ARG A 596 -22.12 34.26 -35.08
C ARG A 596 -21.86 33.10 -36.05
N ALA A 597 -22.10 31.86 -35.61
CA ALA A 597 -22.01 30.66 -36.43
C ALA A 597 -22.98 30.72 -37.61
N LEU A 598 -24.23 31.15 -37.38
CA LEU A 598 -25.22 31.33 -38.44
C LEU A 598 -24.81 32.42 -39.44
N ALA A 599 -24.27 33.54 -38.97
CA ALA A 599 -23.75 34.59 -39.84
C ALA A 599 -22.57 34.09 -40.71
N ALA A 600 -21.68 33.28 -40.14
CA ALA A 600 -20.57 32.67 -40.86
C ALA A 600 -21.05 31.61 -41.88
N ALA A 601 -21.96 30.72 -41.46
CA ALA A 601 -22.57 29.72 -42.33
C ALA A 601 -23.36 30.33 -43.48
N ASN A 602 -24.08 31.44 -43.25
CA ASN A 602 -24.83 32.17 -44.27
C ASN A 602 -23.90 32.85 -45.30
N ARG A 603 -22.71 33.32 -44.89
CA ARG A 603 -21.69 33.82 -45.83
C ARG A 603 -21.18 32.70 -46.75
N TYR A 604 -21.08 31.48 -46.23
CA TYR A 604 -20.58 30.33 -46.98
C TYR A 604 -21.66 29.69 -47.88
N ASN A 605 -22.90 29.57 -47.41
CA ASN A 605 -24.02 29.01 -48.17
C ASN A 605 -25.32 29.82 -47.99
N PRO A 606 -25.48 30.93 -48.73
CA PRO A 606 -26.60 31.85 -48.53
C PRO A 606 -27.96 31.27 -48.95
N LYS A 607 -27.99 30.27 -49.84
CA LYS A 607 -29.25 29.66 -50.30
C LYS A 607 -29.94 28.83 -49.20
N LYS A 608 -29.16 28.27 -48.27
CA LYS A 608 -29.65 27.41 -47.19
C LYS A 608 -30.07 28.18 -45.93
N PHE A 609 -29.41 29.30 -45.61
CA PHE A 609 -29.54 29.94 -44.28
C PHE A 609 -30.16 31.35 -44.30
N LYS A 610 -30.53 31.91 -45.46
CA LYS A 610 -31.04 33.29 -45.58
C LYS A 610 -32.41 33.53 -44.92
N THR A 611 -33.30 32.54 -44.90
CA THR A 611 -34.61 32.59 -44.20
C THR A 611 -34.48 32.34 -42.70
N VAL A 612 -33.50 31.54 -42.31
CA VAL A 612 -33.24 31.11 -40.91
C VAL A 612 -32.65 32.24 -40.05
N ALA A 613 -31.89 33.17 -40.64
CA ALA A 613 -31.34 34.34 -39.94
C ALA A 613 -32.41 35.17 -39.21
N GLN A 614 -33.61 35.26 -39.79
CA GLN A 614 -34.74 36.00 -39.20
C GLN A 614 -35.22 35.39 -37.88
N GLU A 615 -35.09 34.08 -37.68
CA GLU A 615 -35.57 33.39 -36.47
C GLU A 615 -34.76 33.74 -35.22
N PHE A 616 -33.49 34.16 -35.34
CA PHE A 616 -32.67 34.58 -34.19
C PHE A 616 -32.91 36.05 -33.78
N GLY A 617 -33.91 36.70 -34.38
CA GLY A 617 -34.23 38.09 -34.14
C GLY A 617 -33.21 39.04 -34.76
N SER A 618 -32.53 38.66 -35.85
CA SER A 618 -31.86 39.65 -36.69
C SER A 618 -32.89 40.36 -37.56
N SER A 619 -33.77 41.15 -36.95
CA SER A 619 -34.29 42.31 -37.65
C SER A 619 -33.08 43.22 -37.92
N GLY A 620 -33.04 43.77 -39.12
CA GLY A 620 -31.84 44.32 -39.74
C GLY A 620 -31.03 45.25 -38.83
N SER A 621 -29.72 45.13 -38.98
CA SER A 621 -28.70 46.09 -38.58
C SER A 621 -28.90 47.45 -39.28
N GLY A 622 -29.95 48.17 -38.91
CA GLY A 622 -30.28 49.51 -39.40
C GLY A 622 -30.59 50.53 -38.27
N GLY A 623 -30.80 50.08 -37.03
CA GLY A 623 -31.25 50.95 -35.93
C GLY A 623 -30.15 51.72 -35.19
N ILE A 624 -28.89 51.29 -35.24
CA ILE A 624 -27.80 51.94 -34.48
C ILE A 624 -27.25 53.18 -35.22
N LEU A 625 -27.47 53.29 -36.52
CA LEU A 625 -27.02 54.46 -37.30
C LEU A 625 -27.96 55.67 -37.19
N LEU A 626 -29.20 55.48 -36.72
CA LEU A 626 -30.22 56.53 -36.65
C LEU A 626 -30.31 57.22 -35.27
N LEU A 627 -29.70 56.62 -34.23
CA LEU A 627 -29.66 57.18 -32.87
C LEU A 627 -28.43 58.06 -32.59
N LEU A 628 -27.45 58.08 -33.51
CA LEU A 628 -26.25 58.93 -33.41
C LEU A 628 -26.38 60.28 -34.13
N MET A 629 -27.40 60.49 -34.97
CA MET A 629 -27.61 61.76 -35.66
C MET A 629 -28.08 62.94 -34.78
N PRO A 630 -28.87 62.77 -33.69
CA PRO A 630 -29.31 63.93 -32.91
C PRO A 630 -28.23 64.45 -31.94
N VAL A 631 -27.31 63.59 -31.48
CA VAL A 631 -26.28 63.95 -30.50
C VAL A 631 -25.08 64.64 -31.17
N GLY A 632 -24.73 64.23 -32.40
CA GLY A 632 -23.66 64.86 -33.18
C GLY A 632 -23.98 66.30 -33.59
N ILE A 633 -25.24 66.61 -33.91
CA ILE A 633 -25.65 67.95 -34.35
C ILE A 633 -25.76 68.92 -33.16
N LEU A 634 -26.22 68.46 -32.00
CA LEU A 634 -26.24 69.27 -30.77
C LEU A 634 -24.82 69.52 -30.21
N GLY A 635 -23.92 68.55 -30.32
CA GLY A 635 -22.49 68.73 -30.00
C GLY A 635 -21.78 69.70 -30.94
N LEU A 636 -22.16 69.72 -32.23
CA LEU A 636 -21.58 70.62 -33.22
C LEU A 636 -22.05 72.08 -33.05
N ILE A 637 -23.29 72.30 -32.60
CA ILE A 637 -23.80 73.65 -32.25
C ILE A 637 -23.15 74.16 -30.95
N ALA A 638 -22.95 73.29 -29.95
CA ALA A 638 -22.25 73.64 -28.71
C ALA A 638 -20.76 73.98 -28.94
N ALA A 639 -20.10 73.28 -29.87
CA ALA A 639 -18.71 73.55 -30.25
C ALA A 639 -18.55 74.85 -31.08
N VAL A 640 -19.53 75.18 -31.93
CA VAL A 640 -19.48 76.42 -32.75
C VAL A 640 -19.68 77.68 -31.89
N ILE A 641 -20.43 77.60 -30.79
CA ILE A 641 -20.64 78.74 -29.87
C ILE A 641 -19.47 78.92 -28.89
N THR A 642 -18.72 77.86 -28.57
CA THR A 642 -17.62 77.92 -27.58
C THR A 642 -16.24 78.21 -28.18
N PHE A 643 -16.06 78.12 -29.50
CA PHE A 643 -14.76 78.28 -30.17
C PHE A 643 -14.64 79.53 -31.07
N SER A 644 -15.25 80.65 -30.69
CA SER A 644 -15.10 81.93 -31.41
C SER A 644 -13.76 82.66 -31.16
N ALA A 645 -12.70 81.98 -30.72
CA ALA A 645 -11.47 82.64 -30.27
C ALA A 645 -10.18 82.24 -31.01
N ASN A 646 -10.13 81.16 -31.81
CA ASN A 646 -8.88 80.75 -32.48
C ASN A 646 -9.09 80.13 -33.87
N TRP A 647 -8.89 80.95 -34.91
CA TRP A 647 -9.06 80.58 -36.33
C TRP A 647 -8.12 79.46 -36.82
N GLY A 648 -6.98 79.23 -36.16
CA GLY A 648 -6.01 78.19 -36.56
C GLY A 648 -6.46 76.75 -36.25
N GLN A 649 -7.31 76.54 -35.23
CA GLN A 649 -7.74 75.20 -34.82
C GLN A 649 -9.01 74.73 -35.56
N ALA A 650 -9.87 75.67 -35.97
CA ALA A 650 -11.06 75.36 -36.78
C ALA A 650 -10.69 74.82 -38.17
N LEU A 651 -9.64 75.37 -38.79
CA LEU A 651 -9.16 74.96 -40.11
C LEU A 651 -8.56 73.54 -40.09
N GLY A 652 -7.87 73.17 -38.99
CA GLY A 652 -7.34 71.82 -38.79
C GLY A 652 -8.43 70.76 -38.63
N LEU A 653 -9.54 71.09 -37.95
CA LEU A 653 -10.68 70.18 -37.78
C LEU A 653 -11.48 70.00 -39.08
N ILE A 654 -11.66 71.06 -39.87
CA ILE A 654 -12.34 71.01 -41.17
C ILE A 654 -11.54 70.17 -42.18
N LEU A 655 -10.21 70.30 -42.20
CA LEU A 655 -9.33 69.48 -43.03
C LEU A 655 -9.32 68.00 -42.60
N ALA A 656 -9.36 67.72 -41.30
CA ALA A 656 -9.46 66.35 -40.80
C ALA A 656 -10.81 65.71 -41.16
N LEU A 657 -11.92 66.45 -41.05
CA LEU A 657 -13.25 65.97 -41.43
C LEU A 657 -13.40 65.79 -42.95
N ALA A 658 -12.78 66.66 -43.76
CA ALA A 658 -12.73 66.50 -45.22
C ALA A 658 -11.89 65.28 -45.64
N GLY A 659 -10.79 64.98 -44.93
CA GLY A 659 -9.99 63.78 -45.11
C GLY A 659 -10.77 62.50 -44.80
N VAL A 660 -11.53 62.48 -43.70
CA VAL A 660 -12.40 61.35 -43.33
C VAL A 660 -13.55 61.19 -44.33
N ALA A 661 -14.16 62.28 -44.80
CA ALA A 661 -15.20 62.22 -45.83
C ALA A 661 -14.67 61.71 -47.18
N GLY A 662 -13.45 62.09 -47.57
CA GLY A 662 -12.78 61.58 -48.77
C GLY A 662 -12.48 60.08 -48.71
N VAL A 663 -12.04 59.58 -47.55
CA VAL A 663 -11.78 58.14 -47.33
C VAL A 663 -13.08 57.33 -47.33
N VAL A 664 -14.17 57.88 -46.80
CA VAL A 664 -15.51 57.24 -46.83
C VAL A 664 -16.09 57.23 -48.25
N ALA A 665 -15.90 58.29 -49.04
CA ALA A 665 -16.36 58.33 -50.43
C ALA A 665 -15.62 57.36 -51.35
N ILE A 666 -14.34 57.08 -51.08
CA ILE A 666 -13.53 56.10 -51.83
C ILE A 666 -13.92 54.66 -51.48
N ASN A 667 -14.27 54.39 -50.22
CA ASN A 667 -14.72 53.06 -49.77
C ASN A 667 -16.17 52.73 -50.11
N LEU A 668 -17.00 53.71 -50.47
CA LEU A 668 -18.36 53.49 -50.98
C LEU A 668 -18.42 53.24 -52.50
N LYS A 669 -17.28 53.34 -53.22
CA LYS A 669 -17.19 53.16 -54.68
C LYS A 669 -16.43 51.90 -55.11
N LYS A 670 -16.05 51.04 -54.15
CA LYS A 670 -15.62 49.64 -54.34
C LYS A 670 -16.62 48.74 -53.65
#